data_AF-A0A944N7B5-F1
#
_entry.id   AF-A0A944N7B5-F1
#
_cell.length_a   1.000
_cell.length_b   1.000
_cell.length_c   1.000
_cell.angle_alpha   90.00
_cell.angle_beta   90.00
_cell.angle_gamma   90.00
#
_symmetry.space_group_name_H-M   'P 1'
#
loop_
_entity.id
_entity.type
_entity.pdbx_description
1 polymer ?
#
loop_
_entity_poly.entity_id
_entity_poly.type
_entity_poly.pdbx_seq_one_letter_code
_entity_poly.pdbx_strand_id
1 'polypeptide(L)'
;MRLRTWHPYWQGLLCKQHLPWILSYLLIASNALGSVNDGVFGSLERLIQLDRNNIHTLKERVRRDSSIITTLSQATKISLQPQFMQSILLYTNPDYMHLININPQRKKCIFYSLLENRMLNYVDGVVNDVIVQYHIADGEKREAIMDIAEFLNIIYKKECSTNRTNQESFADDKIIKTIAKTKFPIPRTAGQCQKNYSDWISNPFIVQLCKVPHTIQSATKGTFDLNNPNNEIKEISKLLSRKINHPQADLYRTKIPFFNLSYLFNLCQNISNPKKFCYNYTKNTIWLDVTEGKYPKYVISHRCREMTRKKRLGAITLKACASTLNRDNTICLKPNKEYPSLLRTSNCSEVSNILEHANLKTDYHDCPGKIDNDGVTNIHRILMHLHSSSYQSSSLTCNSEANYSFFKLNQQFDNINNWPLQICYLDPVTEMKRCLKYFSGNLDQNSPHSESKVVGQVLHNIRGAPNGLSCRIVDKKNYNPNRLEHQNGCTIVYDTKNCSITKCQKMVIYRKHVVKDISYEGSPKFYYFPSSYSNNQFSVDNMMKETQKIRQKKIYNQTMLQRFIDYRKGNIVHGIGCSEDLHPMFFQRKTLNGCRPIPFIIDGYIDNSGDIKIILRTSISDIHNPLLITWNRIFSSLAHYQATHPLKIWSLFGISKASKK
;
A
#
# COMPACT_ATOMS: atom_id res chain seq x y z
N MET A 1 29.21 12.35 -12.64
CA MET A 1 27.82 12.39 -13.17
C MET A 1 27.32 10.94 -13.22
N ARG A 2 26.44 10.53 -12.28
CA ARG A 2 26.08 9.11 -12.06
C ARG A 2 25.20 8.59 -13.21
N LEU A 3 25.73 7.61 -13.93
CA LEU A 3 25.10 6.90 -15.05
C LEU A 3 23.74 6.32 -14.66
N ARG A 4 22.72 6.76 -15.42
CA ARG A 4 21.37 6.23 -15.40
C ARG A 4 21.37 4.80 -15.96
N THR A 5 20.50 4.01 -15.36
CA THR A 5 20.01 2.70 -15.80
C THR A 5 19.94 2.57 -17.32
N TRP A 6 20.39 1.41 -17.81
CA TRP A 6 20.46 1.03 -19.23
C TRP A 6 19.17 1.30 -20.01
N HIS A 7 19.32 1.49 -21.32
CA HIS A 7 18.22 1.50 -22.27
C HIS A 7 17.56 0.09 -22.35
N PRO A 8 16.24 -0.04 -22.15
CA PRO A 8 15.55 -1.33 -22.05
C PRO A 8 15.76 -2.27 -23.26
N TYR A 9 15.94 -1.71 -24.46
CA TYR A 9 16.21 -2.45 -25.70
C TYR A 9 17.45 -3.36 -25.59
N TRP A 10 18.54 -2.85 -25.01
CA TRP A 10 19.81 -3.57 -24.94
C TRP A 10 19.86 -4.58 -23.78
N GLN A 11 19.12 -4.34 -22.69
CA GLN A 11 18.94 -5.33 -21.63
C GLN A 11 18.23 -6.61 -22.10
N GLY A 12 17.33 -6.49 -23.09
CA GLY A 12 16.63 -7.62 -23.70
C GLY A 12 17.45 -8.38 -24.74
N LEU A 13 18.24 -7.66 -25.56
CA LEU A 13 19.06 -8.25 -26.63
C LEU A 13 20.26 -9.05 -26.11
N LEU A 14 20.92 -8.59 -25.04
CA LEU A 14 22.11 -9.25 -24.49
C LEU A 14 21.80 -10.52 -23.67
N CYS A 15 20.53 -10.81 -23.39
CA CYS A 15 20.09 -11.96 -22.59
C CYS A 15 19.44 -13.10 -23.41
N LYS A 16 19.41 -13.05 -24.76
CA LYS A 16 18.80 -14.11 -25.59
C LYS A 16 19.72 -14.58 -26.73
N GLN A 17 19.74 -15.90 -26.89
CA GLN A 17 20.59 -16.75 -27.73
C GLN A 17 20.43 -16.60 -29.25
N HIS A 18 20.40 -15.38 -29.80
CA HIS A 18 20.40 -15.15 -31.25
C HIS A 18 21.49 -14.15 -31.66
N LEU A 19 22.74 -14.47 -31.30
CA LEU A 19 23.93 -13.72 -31.70
C LEU A 19 24.27 -13.75 -33.20
N PRO A 20 23.95 -14.79 -34.02
CA PRO A 20 24.51 -14.84 -35.37
C PRO A 20 23.80 -13.95 -36.40
N TRP A 21 22.54 -13.57 -36.19
CA TRP A 21 21.79 -12.73 -37.15
C TRP A 21 22.05 -11.22 -36.98
N ILE A 22 22.42 -10.80 -35.76
CA ILE A 22 22.74 -9.41 -35.44
C ILE A 22 24.16 -9.06 -35.89
N LEU A 23 25.09 -10.02 -35.82
CA LEU A 23 26.48 -9.84 -36.29
C LEU A 23 26.56 -9.69 -37.81
N SER A 24 25.72 -10.38 -38.58
CA SER A 24 25.68 -10.24 -40.05
C SER A 24 25.13 -8.89 -40.52
N TYR A 25 24.21 -8.27 -39.78
CA TYR A 25 23.74 -6.91 -40.08
C TYR A 25 24.72 -5.81 -39.59
N LEU A 26 25.45 -6.06 -38.51
CA LEU A 26 26.52 -5.17 -38.03
C LEU A 26 27.74 -5.16 -38.97
N LEU A 27 28.07 -6.30 -39.59
CA LEU A 27 29.18 -6.41 -40.54
C LEU A 27 28.96 -5.69 -41.87
N ILE A 28 27.70 -5.53 -42.31
CA ILE A 28 27.38 -4.79 -43.53
C ILE A 28 27.40 -3.26 -43.27
N ALA A 29 27.18 -2.83 -42.03
CA ALA A 29 27.30 -1.43 -41.62
C ALA A 29 28.74 -1.01 -41.25
N SER A 30 29.65 -1.96 -40.97
CA SER A 30 31.02 -1.66 -40.52
C SER A 30 32.02 -1.38 -41.64
N ASN A 31 31.69 -1.60 -42.92
CA ASN A 31 32.62 -1.36 -44.02
C ASN A 31 32.67 0.11 -44.51
N ALA A 32 31.96 1.03 -43.86
CA ALA A 32 31.90 2.44 -44.30
C ALA A 32 32.35 3.47 -43.25
N LEU A 33 32.77 3.08 -42.05
CA LEU A 33 33.17 4.03 -41.00
C LEU A 33 34.50 3.63 -40.37
N GLY A 34 35.55 4.35 -40.76
CA GLY A 34 36.89 4.23 -40.21
C GLY A 34 36.97 4.55 -38.71
N SER A 35 37.79 3.74 -38.06
CA SER A 35 38.55 3.94 -36.81
C SER A 35 38.06 5.00 -35.81
N VAL A 36 37.39 4.55 -34.74
CA VAL A 36 37.69 4.92 -33.34
C VAL A 36 37.24 3.74 -32.46
N ASN A 37 38.10 3.29 -31.54
CA ASN A 37 37.74 2.31 -30.50
C ASN A 37 36.78 2.95 -29.46
N ASP A 38 35.58 3.30 -29.89
CA ASP A 38 34.51 3.69 -28.97
C ASP A 38 34.03 2.41 -28.25
N GLY A 39 34.12 2.38 -26.92
CA GLY A 39 33.45 1.33 -26.14
C GLY A 39 31.94 1.31 -26.42
N VAL A 40 31.26 0.20 -26.09
CA VAL A 40 29.82 -0.03 -26.40
C VAL A 40 28.92 1.18 -26.08
N PHE A 41 29.23 1.93 -25.03
CA PHE A 41 28.51 3.15 -24.66
C PHE A 41 28.75 4.33 -25.61
N GLY A 42 30.00 4.58 -26.02
CA GLY A 42 30.34 5.63 -26.98
C GLY A 42 29.72 5.34 -28.36
N SER A 43 29.73 4.06 -28.78
CA SER A 43 29.05 3.65 -30.01
C SER A 43 27.53 3.86 -29.94
N LEU A 44 26.91 3.61 -28.78
CA LEU A 44 25.48 3.82 -28.58
C LEU A 44 25.09 5.31 -28.57
N GLU A 45 25.87 6.15 -27.89
CA GLU A 45 25.65 7.60 -27.89
C GLU A 45 25.79 8.18 -29.30
N ARG A 46 26.79 7.72 -30.05
CA ARG A 46 26.98 8.11 -31.46
C ARG A 46 25.80 7.67 -32.33
N LEU A 47 25.29 6.45 -32.16
CA LEU A 47 24.09 5.97 -32.87
C LEU A 47 22.86 6.83 -32.55
N ILE A 48 22.66 7.19 -31.29
CA ILE A 48 21.55 8.08 -30.86
C ILE A 48 21.68 9.46 -31.50
N GLN A 49 22.90 10.02 -31.55
CA GLN A 49 23.15 11.33 -32.14
C GLN A 49 22.96 11.32 -33.66
N LEU A 50 23.41 10.26 -34.34
CA LEU A 50 23.19 10.06 -35.77
C LEU A 50 21.70 9.93 -36.10
N ASP A 51 20.95 9.12 -35.36
CA ASP A 51 19.50 8.98 -35.57
C ASP A 51 18.77 10.32 -35.39
N ARG A 52 19.13 11.08 -34.34
CA ARG A 52 18.58 12.42 -34.11
C ARG A 52 18.83 13.36 -35.29
N ASN A 53 20.06 13.42 -35.78
CA ASN A 53 20.42 14.29 -36.91
C ASN A 53 19.69 13.85 -38.20
N ASN A 54 19.57 12.54 -38.42
CA ASN A 54 18.89 11.99 -39.59
C ASN A 54 17.38 12.33 -39.56
N ILE A 55 16.71 12.12 -38.43
CA ILE A 55 15.27 12.45 -38.30
C ILE A 55 15.02 13.95 -38.40
N HIS A 56 15.88 14.79 -37.83
CA HIS A 56 15.77 16.24 -37.95
C HIS A 56 15.88 16.67 -39.42
N THR A 57 16.89 16.16 -40.13
CA THR A 57 17.11 16.46 -41.56
C THR A 57 15.93 15.97 -42.42
N LEU A 58 15.38 14.80 -42.12
CA LEU A 58 14.20 14.26 -42.79
C LEU A 58 12.98 15.18 -42.60
N LYS A 59 12.70 15.61 -41.37
CA LYS A 59 11.57 16.52 -41.08
C LYS A 59 11.70 17.85 -41.81
N GLU A 60 12.89 18.44 -41.81
CA GLU A 60 13.16 19.70 -42.52
C GLU A 60 12.96 19.55 -44.03
N ARG A 61 13.42 18.44 -44.62
CA ARG A 61 13.19 18.14 -46.04
C ARG A 61 11.69 18.03 -46.37
N VAL A 62 10.95 17.22 -45.62
CA VAL A 62 9.52 16.97 -45.87
C VAL A 62 8.67 18.23 -45.64
N ARG A 63 9.05 19.11 -44.71
CA ARG A 63 8.37 20.40 -44.51
C ARG A 63 8.55 21.36 -45.68
N ARG A 64 9.73 21.37 -46.32
CA ARG A 64 10.02 22.23 -47.48
C ARG A 64 9.27 21.78 -48.73
N ASP A 65 9.05 20.48 -48.90
CA ASP A 65 8.28 19.89 -50.01
C ASP A 65 6.75 19.89 -49.80
N SER A 66 6.23 20.56 -48.76
CA SER A 66 4.82 20.46 -48.30
C SER A 66 3.74 21.03 -49.24
N SER A 67 4.08 21.36 -50.49
CA SER A 67 3.08 21.61 -51.51
C SER A 67 2.27 20.33 -51.79
N ILE A 68 0.96 20.41 -51.53
CA ILE A 68 -0.13 19.48 -51.91
C ILE A 68 -0.49 18.42 -50.85
N ILE A 69 -1.14 18.85 -49.76
CA ILE A 69 -1.96 17.99 -48.87
C ILE A 69 -3.28 17.57 -49.56
N THR A 70 -3.63 18.16 -50.72
CA THR A 70 -4.87 17.88 -51.47
C THR A 70 -4.84 16.60 -52.33
N THR A 71 -3.71 15.91 -52.51
CA THR A 71 -3.57 14.68 -53.34
C THR A 71 -3.61 13.36 -52.56
N LEU A 72 -3.75 13.39 -51.23
CA LEU A 72 -3.78 12.18 -50.40
C LEU A 72 -4.99 11.27 -50.69
N SER A 73 -6.08 11.82 -51.21
CA SER A 73 -7.25 11.08 -51.68
C SER A 73 -6.97 10.22 -52.93
N GLN A 74 -5.92 10.53 -53.69
CA GLN A 74 -5.51 9.85 -54.92
C GLN A 74 -4.35 8.86 -54.72
N ALA A 75 -3.85 8.72 -53.48
CA ALA A 75 -2.70 7.86 -53.20
C ALA A 75 -3.03 6.36 -53.36
N THR A 76 -2.29 5.69 -54.25
CA THR A 76 -2.46 4.25 -54.52
C THR A 76 -1.87 3.40 -53.39
N LYS A 77 -0.73 3.80 -52.84
CA LYS A 77 -0.02 3.13 -51.73
C LYS A 77 0.59 4.14 -50.77
N ILE A 78 0.34 3.97 -49.48
CA ILE A 78 0.89 4.79 -48.38
C ILE A 78 1.62 3.86 -47.40
N SER A 79 2.81 4.25 -46.95
CA SER A 79 3.56 3.54 -45.91
C SER A 79 4.38 4.50 -45.05
N LEU A 80 4.81 4.05 -43.88
CA LEU A 80 5.70 4.85 -43.03
C LEU A 80 7.09 4.94 -43.66
N GLN A 81 7.71 6.11 -43.52
CA GLN A 81 9.06 6.34 -44.04
C GLN A 81 10.07 5.42 -43.32
N PRO A 82 11.01 4.77 -44.03
CA PRO A 82 11.88 3.73 -43.44
C PRO A 82 12.80 4.20 -42.30
N GLN A 83 13.41 5.38 -42.40
CA GLN A 83 14.25 5.96 -41.34
C GLN A 83 13.41 6.30 -40.11
N PHE A 84 12.19 6.82 -40.30
CA PHE A 84 11.25 7.07 -39.21
C PHE A 84 10.84 5.77 -38.51
N MET A 85 10.57 4.71 -39.28
CA MET A 85 10.30 3.37 -38.75
C MET A 85 11.50 2.84 -37.94
N GLN A 86 12.73 3.02 -38.45
CA GLN A 86 13.94 2.60 -37.75
C GLN A 86 14.10 3.31 -36.40
N SER A 87 13.85 4.62 -36.36
CA SER A 87 13.83 5.38 -35.11
C SER A 87 12.76 4.82 -34.15
N ILE A 88 11.55 4.54 -34.62
CA ILE A 88 10.49 3.94 -33.78
C ILE A 88 10.94 2.61 -33.16
N LEU A 89 11.57 1.74 -33.97
CA LEU A 89 12.07 0.44 -33.52
C LEU A 89 13.16 0.58 -32.44
N LEU A 90 14.00 1.61 -32.54
CA LEU A 90 15.11 1.85 -31.61
C LEU A 90 14.64 2.36 -30.24
N TYR A 91 13.63 3.24 -30.18
CA TYR A 91 13.24 3.96 -28.95
C TYR A 91 12.00 3.39 -28.22
N THR A 92 11.24 2.50 -28.85
CA THR A 92 10.04 1.92 -28.22
C THR A 92 10.38 0.87 -27.16
N ASN A 93 9.53 0.74 -26.13
CA ASN A 93 9.66 -0.29 -25.10
C ASN A 93 9.64 -1.72 -25.72
N PRO A 94 10.63 -2.58 -25.41
CA PRO A 94 10.70 -3.96 -25.88
C PRO A 94 9.44 -4.80 -25.63
N ASP A 95 8.69 -4.52 -24.56
CA ASP A 95 7.43 -5.23 -24.26
C ASP A 95 6.41 -5.04 -25.39
N TYR A 96 6.30 -3.83 -25.95
CA TYR A 96 5.42 -3.56 -27.08
C TYR A 96 5.97 -4.12 -28.40
N MET A 97 7.30 -4.17 -28.55
CA MET A 97 7.91 -4.85 -29.70
C MET A 97 7.67 -6.35 -29.67
N HIS A 98 7.62 -6.95 -28.48
CA HIS A 98 7.27 -8.35 -28.31
C HIS A 98 5.84 -8.64 -28.79
N LEU A 99 4.87 -7.78 -28.47
CA LEU A 99 3.48 -7.89 -28.94
C LEU A 99 3.38 -7.98 -30.47
N ILE A 100 4.17 -7.16 -31.18
CA ILE A 100 4.22 -7.18 -32.65
C ILE A 100 4.73 -8.55 -33.13
N ASN A 101 5.78 -9.08 -32.50
CA ASN A 101 6.45 -10.29 -32.96
C ASN A 101 5.68 -11.60 -32.69
N ILE A 102 4.88 -11.68 -31.63
CA ILE A 102 4.19 -12.92 -31.25
C ILE A 102 3.03 -13.29 -32.20
N ASN A 103 2.45 -12.31 -32.90
CA ASN A 103 1.32 -12.55 -33.80
C ASN A 103 1.72 -12.23 -35.26
N PRO A 104 2.45 -13.13 -35.95
CA PRO A 104 3.00 -12.87 -37.29
C PRO A 104 1.97 -12.38 -38.30
N GLN A 105 0.76 -12.95 -38.27
CA GLN A 105 -0.34 -12.62 -39.18
C GLN A 105 -0.98 -11.25 -38.89
N ARG A 106 -0.72 -10.65 -37.72
CA ARG A 106 -1.30 -9.36 -37.30
C ARG A 106 -0.26 -8.29 -36.98
N LYS A 107 1.02 -8.54 -37.30
CA LYS A 107 2.16 -7.64 -37.07
C LYS A 107 1.83 -6.19 -37.42
N LYS A 108 1.33 -5.97 -38.63
CA LYS A 108 1.01 -4.64 -39.18
C LYS A 108 -0.13 -3.96 -38.40
N CYS A 109 -1.22 -4.67 -38.12
CA CYS A 109 -2.34 -4.11 -37.38
C CYS A 109 -2.04 -3.86 -35.89
N ILE A 110 -1.21 -4.70 -35.25
CA ILE A 110 -0.77 -4.46 -33.87
C ILE A 110 0.12 -3.22 -33.81
N PHE A 111 1.04 -3.07 -34.76
CA PHE A 111 1.88 -1.87 -34.85
C PHE A 111 1.04 -0.60 -34.96
N TYR A 112 0.06 -0.57 -35.87
CA TYR A 112 -0.82 0.59 -36.02
C TYR A 112 -1.71 0.84 -34.81
N SER A 113 -2.15 -0.20 -34.11
CA SER A 113 -2.89 -0.03 -32.86
C SER A 113 -2.00 0.52 -31.73
N LEU A 114 -0.71 0.13 -31.67
CA LEU A 114 0.24 0.71 -30.72
C LEU A 114 0.50 2.19 -31.03
N LEU A 115 0.57 2.54 -32.30
CA LEU A 115 0.70 3.93 -32.79
C LEU A 115 -0.52 4.77 -32.38
N GLU A 116 -1.74 4.27 -32.66
CA GLU A 116 -3.01 4.90 -32.27
C GLU A 116 -3.07 5.21 -30.77
N ASN A 117 -2.60 4.27 -29.95
CA ASN A 117 -2.65 4.36 -28.49
C ASN A 117 -1.43 5.07 -27.88
N ARG A 118 -0.59 5.73 -28.71
CA ARG A 118 0.60 6.48 -28.27
C ARG A 118 1.57 5.67 -27.41
N MET A 119 1.75 4.41 -27.77
CA MET A 119 2.65 3.46 -27.10
C MET A 119 4.00 3.30 -27.81
N LEU A 120 4.16 3.92 -28.99
CA LEU A 120 5.41 3.94 -29.75
C LEU A 120 6.18 5.23 -29.50
N ASN A 121 7.50 5.11 -29.37
CA ASN A 121 8.42 6.23 -29.19
C ASN A 121 9.44 6.26 -30.32
N TYR A 122 9.90 7.46 -30.67
CA TYR A 122 11.02 7.73 -31.57
C TYR A 122 11.97 8.74 -30.90
N VAL A 123 12.97 9.25 -31.63
CA VAL A 123 14.04 10.09 -31.05
C VAL A 123 13.58 11.34 -30.30
N ASP A 124 12.45 11.96 -30.68
CA ASP A 124 11.90 13.12 -29.94
C ASP A 124 10.85 12.75 -28.87
N GLY A 125 10.67 11.46 -28.58
CA GLY A 125 9.73 10.97 -27.58
C GLY A 125 8.52 10.27 -28.18
N VAL A 126 7.32 10.54 -27.66
CA VAL A 126 6.08 9.89 -28.10
C VAL A 126 5.75 10.32 -29.52
N VAL A 127 5.38 9.37 -30.38
CA VAL A 127 4.93 9.65 -31.75
C VAL A 127 3.58 10.38 -31.71
N ASN A 128 3.53 11.62 -32.20
CA ASN A 128 2.30 12.42 -32.35
C ASN A 128 1.89 12.60 -33.82
N ASP A 129 2.88 12.74 -34.71
CA ASP A 129 2.71 12.84 -36.16
C ASP A 129 3.52 11.73 -36.83
N VAL A 130 3.09 11.29 -38.01
CA VAL A 130 3.81 10.28 -38.80
C VAL A 130 4.44 10.88 -40.05
N ILE A 131 5.64 10.40 -40.36
CA ILE A 131 6.32 10.67 -41.63
C ILE A 131 5.99 9.51 -42.57
N VAL A 132 5.27 9.80 -43.66
CA VAL A 132 4.82 8.81 -44.63
C VAL A 132 5.49 9.03 -45.98
N GLN A 133 5.63 7.93 -46.71
CA GLN A 133 5.96 7.91 -48.13
C GLN A 133 4.76 7.36 -48.90
N TYR A 134 4.39 8.00 -50.00
CA TYR A 134 3.22 7.62 -50.80
C TYR A 134 3.50 7.72 -52.31
N HIS A 135 2.72 6.97 -53.09
CA HIS A 135 2.77 6.98 -54.55
C HIS A 135 1.52 7.65 -55.13
N ILE A 136 1.73 8.52 -56.12
CA ILE A 136 0.67 9.12 -56.95
C ILE A 136 0.45 8.23 -58.19
N ALA A 137 -0.65 8.44 -58.93
CA ALA A 137 -1.02 7.67 -60.13
C ALA A 137 0.11 7.50 -61.17
N ASP A 138 1.04 8.46 -61.26
CA ASP A 138 2.18 8.45 -62.19
C ASP A 138 3.42 7.68 -61.67
N GLY A 139 3.32 7.01 -60.51
CA GLY A 139 4.40 6.24 -59.90
C GLY A 139 5.43 7.06 -59.11
N GLU A 140 5.37 8.41 -59.20
CA GLU A 140 6.20 9.32 -58.39
C GLU A 140 6.05 9.06 -56.89
N LYS A 141 7.19 8.98 -56.21
CA LYS A 141 7.28 8.79 -54.76
C LYS A 141 7.38 10.15 -54.08
N ARG A 142 6.44 10.45 -53.18
CA ARG A 142 6.44 11.67 -52.36
C ARG A 142 6.44 11.35 -50.88
N GLU A 143 6.85 12.31 -50.07
CA GLU A 143 6.87 12.20 -48.61
C GLU A 143 6.00 13.30 -47.98
N ALA A 144 5.36 13.01 -46.85
CA ALA A 144 4.54 13.97 -46.13
C ALA A 144 4.58 13.72 -44.61
N ILE A 145 4.33 14.77 -43.83
CA ILE A 145 4.02 14.68 -42.41
C ILE A 145 2.51 14.79 -42.26
N MET A 146 1.89 13.86 -41.53
CA MET A 146 0.45 13.85 -41.31
C MET A 146 0.09 13.42 -39.89
N ASP A 147 -1.11 13.80 -39.46
CA ASP A 147 -1.66 13.39 -38.16
C ASP A 147 -1.92 11.88 -38.13
N ILE A 148 -1.70 11.26 -36.96
CA ILE A 148 -1.90 9.82 -36.76
C ILE A 148 -3.34 9.40 -37.09
N ALA A 149 -4.35 10.18 -36.71
CA ALA A 149 -5.75 9.83 -36.94
C ALA A 149 -6.09 9.84 -38.42
N GLU A 150 -5.56 10.79 -39.19
CA GLU A 150 -5.74 10.84 -40.64
C GLU A 150 -5.07 9.65 -41.33
N PHE A 151 -3.82 9.34 -40.95
CA PHE A 151 -3.09 8.17 -41.45
C PHE A 151 -3.84 6.87 -41.17
N LEU A 152 -4.29 6.67 -39.93
CA LEU A 152 -4.99 5.45 -39.51
C LEU A 152 -6.37 5.32 -40.18
N ASN A 153 -7.08 6.42 -40.43
CA ASN A 153 -8.35 6.40 -41.15
C ASN A 153 -8.21 5.84 -42.58
N ILE A 154 -7.09 6.10 -43.24
CA ILE A 154 -6.78 5.57 -44.57
C ILE A 154 -6.40 4.08 -44.49
N ILE A 155 -5.52 3.73 -43.55
CA ILE A 155 -4.96 2.37 -43.42
C ILE A 155 -5.98 1.37 -42.87
N TYR A 156 -6.76 1.72 -41.84
CA TYR A 156 -7.74 0.82 -41.22
C TYR A 156 -8.87 0.45 -42.18
N LYS A 157 -9.25 1.35 -43.11
CA LYS A 157 -10.24 1.04 -44.16
C LYS A 157 -9.73 0.00 -45.16
N LYS A 158 -8.43 0.00 -45.48
CA LYS A 158 -7.84 -0.87 -46.51
C LYS A 158 -7.32 -2.21 -45.96
N GLU A 159 -6.79 -2.26 -44.73
CA GLU A 159 -5.98 -3.40 -44.29
C GLU A 159 -6.28 -3.95 -42.88
N CYS A 160 -6.89 -3.16 -41.98
CA CYS A 160 -7.05 -3.53 -40.56
C CYS A 160 -8.46 -3.22 -40.01
N SER A 161 -9.51 -3.73 -40.66
CA SER A 161 -10.92 -3.44 -40.34
C SER A 161 -11.30 -3.72 -38.88
N THR A 162 -10.80 -4.80 -38.28
CA THR A 162 -11.03 -5.14 -36.85
C THR A 162 -10.53 -4.08 -35.88
N ASN A 163 -9.47 -3.33 -36.21
CA ASN A 163 -8.97 -2.29 -35.30
C ASN A 163 -9.95 -1.11 -35.21
N ARG A 164 -10.70 -0.83 -36.29
CA ARG A 164 -11.71 0.23 -36.31
C ARG A 164 -12.87 -0.08 -35.36
N THR A 165 -13.34 -1.33 -35.33
CA THR A 165 -14.37 -1.79 -34.39
C THR A 165 -13.86 -1.76 -32.94
N ASN A 166 -12.58 -2.07 -32.74
CA ASN A 166 -11.93 -1.98 -31.43
C ASN A 166 -11.81 -0.52 -30.96
N GLN A 167 -11.47 0.41 -31.86
CA GLN A 167 -11.38 1.84 -31.57
C GLN A 167 -12.69 2.38 -30.99
N GLU A 168 -13.84 2.03 -31.57
CA GLU A 168 -15.15 2.45 -31.06
C GLU A 168 -15.49 1.86 -29.69
N SER A 169 -15.00 0.65 -29.39
CA SER A 169 -15.25 -0.06 -28.12
C SER A 169 -14.32 0.37 -26.97
N PHE A 170 -13.19 0.99 -27.31
CA PHE A 170 -12.15 1.43 -26.39
C PHE A 170 -11.90 2.95 -26.43
N ALA A 171 -12.84 3.70 -27.00
CA ALA A 171 -12.91 5.15 -26.84
C ALA A 171 -12.90 5.52 -25.34
N ASP A 172 -12.39 6.72 -25.02
CA ASP A 172 -12.04 7.10 -23.64
C ASP A 172 -13.23 7.06 -22.66
N ASP A 173 -14.47 7.22 -23.14
CA ASP A 173 -15.71 7.11 -22.36
C ASP A 173 -16.21 5.65 -22.19
N LYS A 174 -15.84 4.77 -23.11
CA LYS A 174 -16.31 3.36 -23.17
C LYS A 174 -15.31 2.38 -22.57
N ILE A 175 -14.01 2.68 -22.56
CA ILE A 175 -12.96 1.79 -22.05
C ILE A 175 -13.22 1.31 -20.61
N ILE A 176 -13.75 2.19 -19.74
CA ILE A 176 -14.12 1.83 -18.37
C ILE A 176 -15.22 0.76 -18.36
N LYS A 177 -16.27 0.94 -19.18
CA LYS A 177 -17.39 -0.01 -19.28
C LYS A 177 -16.92 -1.34 -19.85
N THR A 178 -16.04 -1.30 -20.86
CA THR A 178 -15.47 -2.49 -21.50
C THR A 178 -14.60 -3.28 -20.53
N ILE A 179 -13.72 -2.61 -19.77
CA ILE A 179 -12.90 -3.24 -18.73
C ILE A 179 -13.77 -3.80 -17.60
N ALA A 180 -14.87 -3.15 -17.23
CA ALA A 180 -15.79 -3.65 -16.22
C ALA A 180 -16.50 -4.94 -16.66
N LYS A 181 -16.80 -5.08 -17.96
CA LYS A 181 -17.41 -6.30 -18.55
C LYS A 181 -16.40 -7.42 -18.82
N THR A 182 -15.13 -7.08 -18.95
CA THR A 182 -14.06 -8.04 -19.27
C THR A 182 -13.75 -8.92 -18.06
N LYS A 183 -13.70 -10.25 -18.26
CA LYS A 183 -13.34 -11.20 -17.22
C LYS A 183 -11.81 -11.32 -17.12
N PHE A 184 -11.26 -11.04 -15.95
CA PHE A 184 -9.83 -11.20 -15.65
C PHE A 184 -9.60 -12.47 -14.81
N PRO A 185 -9.27 -13.61 -15.43
CA PRO A 185 -9.20 -14.90 -14.74
C PRO A 185 -7.97 -14.98 -13.84
N ILE A 186 -8.17 -15.32 -12.57
CA ILE A 186 -7.09 -15.54 -11.61
C ILE A 186 -6.69 -17.02 -11.69
N PRO A 187 -5.46 -17.34 -12.13
CA PRO A 187 -5.05 -18.73 -12.28
C PRO A 187 -4.91 -19.42 -10.93
N ARG A 188 -5.23 -20.72 -10.88
CA ARG A 188 -5.06 -21.57 -9.70
C ARG A 188 -3.82 -22.43 -9.77
N THR A 189 -3.33 -22.73 -10.97
CA THR A 189 -2.14 -23.54 -11.22
C THR A 189 -1.21 -22.84 -12.20
N ALA A 190 0.05 -23.25 -12.24
CA ALA A 190 1.02 -22.75 -13.22
C ALA A 190 0.55 -23.00 -14.66
N GLY A 191 -0.03 -24.19 -14.94
CA GLY A 191 -0.60 -24.52 -16.25
C GLY A 191 -1.77 -23.61 -16.63
N GLN A 192 -2.69 -23.34 -15.70
CA GLN A 192 -3.78 -22.39 -15.93
C GLN A 192 -3.25 -20.97 -16.17
N CYS A 193 -2.17 -20.58 -15.48
CA CYS A 193 -1.58 -19.26 -15.68
C CYS A 193 -0.97 -19.12 -17.09
N GLN A 194 -0.24 -20.12 -17.56
CA GLN A 194 0.31 -20.12 -18.91
C GLN A 194 -0.78 -20.05 -19.96
N LYS A 195 -1.86 -20.83 -19.79
CA LYS A 195 -3.03 -20.75 -20.67
C LYS A 195 -3.65 -19.35 -20.68
N ASN A 196 -3.95 -18.79 -19.50
CA ASN A 196 -4.50 -17.44 -19.40
C ASN A 196 -3.60 -16.40 -20.06
N TYR A 197 -2.27 -16.52 -19.92
CA TYR A 197 -1.31 -15.65 -20.60
C TYR A 197 -1.42 -15.78 -22.12
N SER A 198 -1.39 -17.01 -22.66
CA SER A 198 -1.54 -17.26 -24.10
C SER A 198 -2.87 -16.72 -24.66
N ASP A 199 -3.97 -16.87 -23.92
CA ASP A 199 -5.28 -16.34 -24.27
C ASP A 199 -5.27 -14.79 -24.32
N TRP A 200 -4.51 -14.14 -23.42
CA TRP A 200 -4.36 -12.68 -23.43
C TRP A 200 -3.50 -12.17 -24.58
N ILE A 201 -2.40 -12.86 -24.88
CA ILE A 201 -1.47 -12.46 -25.94
C ILE A 201 -2.10 -12.60 -27.33
N SER A 202 -2.99 -13.57 -27.51
CA SER A 202 -3.79 -13.75 -28.74
C SER A 202 -5.02 -12.85 -28.80
N ASN A 203 -5.38 -12.18 -27.70
CA ASN A 203 -6.58 -11.36 -27.62
C ASN A 203 -6.51 -10.13 -28.54
N PRO A 204 -7.54 -9.85 -29.37
CA PRO A 204 -7.54 -8.69 -30.26
C PRO A 204 -7.54 -7.33 -29.57
N PHE A 205 -7.90 -7.27 -28.28
CA PHE A 205 -7.98 -6.04 -27.49
C PHE A 205 -6.75 -5.77 -26.62
N ILE A 206 -5.71 -6.62 -26.68
CA ILE A 206 -4.56 -6.53 -25.77
C ILE A 206 -3.87 -5.16 -25.79
N VAL A 207 -3.78 -4.55 -26.97
CA VAL A 207 -3.16 -3.23 -27.17
C VAL A 207 -3.99 -2.15 -26.47
N GLN A 208 -5.30 -2.14 -26.67
CA GLN A 208 -6.22 -1.19 -26.05
C GLN A 208 -6.27 -1.36 -24.53
N LEU A 209 -6.17 -2.60 -24.04
CA LEU A 209 -6.08 -2.89 -22.61
C LEU A 209 -4.76 -2.38 -21.99
N CYS A 210 -3.65 -2.49 -22.72
CA CYS A 210 -2.34 -2.00 -22.28
C CYS A 210 -2.18 -0.48 -22.39
N LYS A 211 -3.04 0.22 -23.15
CA LYS A 211 -3.16 1.69 -23.12
C LYS A 211 -3.32 2.20 -21.68
N VAL A 212 -4.18 1.57 -20.88
CA VAL A 212 -4.51 2.01 -19.52
C VAL A 212 -3.29 2.07 -18.59
N PRO A 213 -2.57 0.96 -18.32
CA PRO A 213 -1.38 1.01 -17.47
C PRO A 213 -0.28 1.90 -18.07
N HIS A 214 -0.15 1.98 -19.41
CA HIS A 214 0.80 2.87 -20.08
C HIS A 214 0.52 4.35 -19.81
N THR A 215 -0.73 4.80 -19.97
CA THR A 215 -1.14 6.19 -19.70
C THR A 215 -0.83 6.58 -18.25
N ILE A 216 -1.12 5.69 -17.30
CA ILE A 216 -0.85 5.94 -15.87
C ILE A 216 0.66 6.03 -15.58
N GLN A 217 1.47 5.16 -16.17
CA GLN A 217 2.93 5.21 -16.00
C GLN A 217 3.52 6.47 -16.62
N SER A 218 3.07 6.83 -17.82
CA SER A 218 3.52 8.03 -18.53
C SER A 218 3.20 9.31 -17.75
N ALA A 219 2.01 9.42 -17.16
CA ALA A 219 1.65 10.53 -16.27
C ALA A 219 2.57 10.60 -15.02
N THR A 220 2.88 9.44 -14.42
CA THR A 220 3.73 9.38 -13.22
C THR A 220 5.18 9.78 -13.52
N LYS A 221 5.75 9.30 -14.63
CA LYS A 221 7.10 9.69 -15.09
C LYS A 221 7.16 11.19 -15.39
N GLY A 222 6.15 11.72 -16.07
CA GLY A 222 6.03 13.17 -16.32
C GLY A 222 6.14 13.98 -15.03
N THR A 223 5.44 13.57 -13.97
CA THR A 223 5.50 14.26 -12.66
C THR A 223 6.91 14.30 -12.06
N PHE A 224 7.67 13.22 -12.15
CA PHE A 224 9.03 13.15 -11.62
C PHE A 224 10.01 14.04 -12.41
N ASP A 225 9.90 14.06 -13.74
CA ASP A 225 10.75 14.86 -14.62
C ASP A 225 10.44 16.36 -14.56
N LEU A 226 9.26 16.75 -14.05
CA LEU A 226 8.88 18.15 -13.81
C LEU A 226 9.55 18.75 -12.57
N ASN A 227 9.89 17.90 -11.60
CA ASN A 227 10.64 18.33 -10.42
C ASN A 227 12.16 18.44 -10.71
N ASN A 228 12.57 18.32 -11.98
CA ASN A 228 13.96 18.39 -12.44
C ASN A 228 14.05 19.32 -13.67
N PRO A 229 14.50 20.59 -13.51
CA PRO A 229 14.29 21.67 -14.48
C PRO A 229 15.19 21.67 -15.73
N ASN A 230 16.10 20.70 -15.90
CA ASN A 230 17.10 20.80 -16.96
C ASN A 230 16.60 20.16 -18.28
N ASN A 231 15.91 20.94 -19.13
CA ASN A 231 15.99 20.97 -20.62
C ASN A 231 14.70 21.52 -21.28
N GLU A 232 14.81 22.60 -22.05
CA GLU A 232 13.70 23.27 -22.75
C GLU A 232 13.02 22.40 -23.83
N ILE A 233 13.74 21.54 -24.56
CA ILE A 233 13.14 20.65 -25.58
C ILE A 233 12.29 19.53 -24.92
N LYS A 234 12.50 19.24 -23.63
CA LYS A 234 11.61 18.34 -22.86
C LYS A 234 10.39 19.05 -22.30
N GLU A 235 10.37 20.38 -22.19
CA GLU A 235 9.23 21.13 -21.62
C GLU A 235 7.95 20.92 -22.45
N ILE A 236 8.03 20.98 -23.79
CA ILE A 236 6.85 20.87 -24.67
C ILE A 236 6.23 19.46 -24.61
N SER A 237 7.06 18.41 -24.67
CA SER A 237 6.59 17.02 -24.53
C SER A 237 6.11 16.71 -23.10
N LYS A 238 6.72 17.31 -22.07
CA LYS A 238 6.25 17.30 -20.67
C LYS A 238 4.88 17.98 -20.52
N LEU A 239 4.66 19.13 -21.17
CA LEU A 239 3.42 19.90 -21.13
C LEU A 239 2.27 19.19 -21.87
N LEU A 240 2.54 18.57 -23.02
CA LEU A 240 1.56 17.75 -23.74
C LEU A 240 1.17 16.50 -22.95
N SER A 241 2.14 15.85 -22.30
CA SER A 241 1.89 14.72 -21.39
C SER A 241 1.04 15.14 -20.18
N ARG A 242 1.22 16.37 -19.65
CA ARG A 242 0.37 16.97 -18.61
C ARG A 242 -1.07 17.19 -19.07
N LYS A 243 -1.29 17.78 -20.25
CA LYS A 243 -2.65 18.11 -20.72
C LYS A 243 -3.51 16.87 -21.02
N ILE A 244 -2.90 15.79 -21.50
CA ILE A 244 -3.63 14.64 -22.03
C ILE A 244 -3.62 13.45 -21.06
N ASN A 245 -2.44 13.05 -20.58
CA ASN A 245 -2.31 11.79 -19.84
C ASN A 245 -2.70 11.90 -18.36
N HIS A 246 -2.55 13.07 -17.72
CA HIS A 246 -2.90 13.23 -16.31
C HIS A 246 -4.40 13.11 -16.02
N PRO A 247 -5.28 13.88 -16.70
CA PRO A 247 -6.73 13.75 -16.49
C PRO A 247 -7.24 12.33 -16.77
N GLN A 248 -6.72 11.69 -17.82
CA GLN A 248 -7.07 10.31 -18.16
C GLN A 248 -6.55 9.30 -17.14
N ALA A 249 -5.30 9.44 -16.67
CA ALA A 249 -4.73 8.57 -15.66
C ALA A 249 -5.51 8.64 -14.34
N ASP A 250 -5.92 9.84 -13.93
CA ASP A 250 -6.72 10.03 -12.71
C ASP A 250 -8.14 9.45 -12.88
N LEU A 251 -8.74 9.60 -14.06
CA LEU A 251 -10.01 8.94 -14.40
C LEU A 251 -9.89 7.41 -14.34
N TYR A 252 -8.83 6.81 -14.90
CA TYR A 252 -8.60 5.38 -14.81
C TYR A 252 -8.38 4.90 -13.38
N ARG A 253 -7.57 5.60 -12.58
CA ARG A 253 -7.31 5.28 -11.17
C ARG A 253 -8.57 5.34 -10.31
N THR A 254 -9.52 6.22 -10.65
CA THR A 254 -10.74 6.44 -9.86
C THR A 254 -11.91 5.56 -10.30
N LYS A 255 -12.03 5.27 -11.59
CA LYS A 255 -13.20 4.57 -12.16
C LYS A 255 -12.97 3.08 -12.44
N ILE A 256 -11.75 2.64 -12.71
CA ILE A 256 -11.48 1.22 -12.97
C ILE A 256 -11.33 0.49 -11.63
N PRO A 257 -12.02 -0.67 -11.44
CA PRO A 257 -11.84 -1.48 -10.24
C PRO A 257 -10.37 -1.80 -10.00
N PHE A 258 -9.93 -1.61 -8.75
CA PHE A 258 -8.55 -1.79 -8.35
C PHE A 258 -7.94 -3.14 -8.80
N PHE A 259 -8.71 -4.23 -8.71
CA PHE A 259 -8.26 -5.55 -9.16
C PHE A 259 -8.01 -5.62 -10.68
N ASN A 260 -8.91 -5.07 -11.50
CA ASN A 260 -8.77 -5.10 -12.95
C ASN A 260 -7.55 -4.29 -13.36
N LEU A 261 -7.39 -3.10 -12.77
CA LEU A 261 -6.24 -2.24 -12.99
C LEU A 261 -4.94 -2.97 -12.63
N SER A 262 -4.93 -3.59 -11.45
CA SER A 262 -3.86 -4.43 -10.95
C SER A 262 -3.48 -5.54 -11.95
N TYR A 263 -4.46 -6.35 -12.38
CA TYR A 263 -4.24 -7.41 -13.36
C TYR A 263 -3.60 -6.90 -14.66
N LEU A 264 -4.12 -5.78 -15.20
CA LEU A 264 -3.60 -5.15 -16.42
C LEU A 264 -2.14 -4.69 -16.25
N PHE A 265 -1.78 -4.10 -15.12
CA PHE A 265 -0.39 -3.76 -14.82
C PHE A 265 0.51 -5.00 -14.88
N ASN A 266 0.08 -6.12 -14.27
CA ASN A 266 0.86 -7.35 -14.30
C ASN A 266 1.04 -7.89 -15.73
N LEU A 267 -0.05 -7.92 -16.49
CA LEU A 267 -0.07 -8.44 -17.85
C LEU A 267 0.82 -7.61 -18.78
N CYS A 268 0.63 -6.29 -18.79
CA CYS A 268 1.29 -5.41 -19.74
C CYS A 268 2.76 -5.14 -19.43
N GLN A 269 3.16 -5.14 -18.14
CA GLN A 269 4.57 -5.00 -17.75
C GLN A 269 5.39 -6.30 -17.90
N ASN A 270 4.72 -7.45 -17.99
CA ASN A 270 5.37 -8.76 -18.14
C ASN A 270 4.97 -9.45 -19.43
N ILE A 271 4.55 -8.67 -20.43
CA ILE A 271 4.02 -9.21 -21.68
C ILE A 271 5.08 -9.99 -22.44
N SER A 272 6.36 -9.67 -22.27
CA SER A 272 7.52 -10.36 -22.84
C SER A 272 8.00 -11.57 -22.04
N ASN A 273 7.44 -11.80 -20.85
CA ASN A 273 7.94 -12.80 -19.93
C ASN A 273 6.78 -13.52 -19.20
N PRO A 274 6.28 -14.64 -19.75
CA PRO A 274 5.20 -15.41 -19.13
C PRO A 274 5.56 -15.90 -17.72
N LYS A 275 6.83 -16.24 -17.48
CA LYS A 275 7.29 -16.68 -16.15
C LYS A 275 7.10 -15.56 -15.12
N LYS A 276 7.46 -14.32 -15.44
CA LYS A 276 7.25 -13.15 -14.54
C LYS A 276 5.78 -12.81 -14.36
N PHE A 277 4.97 -12.89 -15.42
CA PHE A 277 3.52 -12.73 -15.31
C PHE A 277 2.92 -13.74 -14.32
N CYS A 278 3.31 -15.01 -14.45
CA CYS A 278 2.81 -16.10 -13.63
C CYS A 278 3.36 -16.13 -12.21
N TYR A 279 4.60 -15.67 -12.01
CA TYR A 279 5.23 -15.60 -10.70
C TYR A 279 4.36 -14.90 -9.65
N ASN A 280 3.65 -13.84 -10.03
CA ASN A 280 2.77 -13.10 -9.11
C ASN A 280 1.50 -13.87 -8.66
N TYR A 281 1.19 -14.99 -9.31
CA TYR A 281 0.07 -15.86 -8.98
C TYR A 281 0.50 -17.21 -8.40
N THR A 282 1.77 -17.60 -8.56
CA THR A 282 2.27 -18.94 -8.19
C THR A 282 3.44 -18.91 -7.21
N LYS A 283 4.00 -17.75 -6.88
CA LYS A 283 5.07 -17.63 -5.88
C LYS A 283 4.54 -18.04 -4.51
N ASN A 284 5.20 -18.97 -3.84
CA ASN A 284 4.86 -19.31 -2.46
C ASN A 284 5.15 -18.09 -1.56
N THR A 285 4.09 -17.50 -1.03
CA THR A 285 4.13 -16.39 -0.07
C THR A 285 2.98 -16.54 0.88
N ILE A 286 3.10 -15.97 2.08
CA ILE A 286 1.98 -15.99 3.03
C ILE A 286 0.69 -15.44 2.45
N TRP A 287 0.76 -14.48 1.53
CA TRP A 287 -0.42 -13.93 0.86
C TRP A 287 -1.22 -15.01 0.14
N LEU A 288 -0.56 -15.89 -0.62
CA LEU A 288 -1.21 -16.98 -1.33
C LEU A 288 -1.49 -18.17 -0.42
N ASP A 289 -0.63 -18.45 0.56
CA ASP A 289 -0.82 -19.52 1.53
C ASP A 289 -2.09 -19.34 2.38
N VAL A 290 -2.48 -18.09 2.67
CA VAL A 290 -3.77 -17.77 3.32
C VAL A 290 -4.95 -18.15 2.41
N THR A 291 -4.81 -18.00 1.09
CA THR A 291 -5.88 -18.36 0.13
C THR A 291 -6.02 -19.88 -0.02
N GLU A 292 -4.94 -20.62 0.27
CA GLU A 292 -4.88 -22.08 0.28
C GLU A 292 -5.27 -22.68 1.64
N GLY A 293 -5.50 -21.83 2.66
CA GLY A 293 -5.90 -22.26 3.99
C GLY A 293 -4.75 -22.72 4.90
N LYS A 294 -3.49 -22.55 4.48
CA LYS A 294 -2.32 -22.87 5.31
C LYS A 294 -2.14 -21.88 6.47
N TYR A 295 -2.57 -20.63 6.28
CA TYR A 295 -2.57 -19.58 7.29
C TYR A 295 -3.99 -19.00 7.52
N PRO A 296 -4.27 -18.43 8.70
CA PRO A 296 -5.57 -17.83 9.00
C PRO A 296 -5.93 -16.66 8.08
N LYS A 297 -7.22 -16.54 7.74
CA LYS A 297 -7.72 -15.48 6.85
C LYS A 297 -7.43 -14.06 7.34
N TYR A 298 -7.39 -13.84 8.67
CA TYR A 298 -7.19 -12.51 9.24
C TYR A 298 -5.85 -11.87 8.82
N VAL A 299 -4.83 -12.67 8.51
CA VAL A 299 -3.49 -12.21 8.10
C VAL A 299 -3.54 -11.24 6.92
N ILE A 300 -4.46 -11.44 5.97
CA ILE A 300 -4.64 -10.54 4.81
C ILE A 300 -6.00 -9.84 4.77
N SER A 301 -7.00 -10.33 5.52
CA SER A 301 -8.38 -9.87 5.40
C SER A 301 -8.52 -8.36 5.59
N HIS A 302 -7.81 -7.78 6.54
CA HIS A 302 -7.87 -6.35 6.82
C HIS A 302 -7.43 -5.51 5.61
N ARG A 303 -6.22 -5.79 5.10
CA ARG A 303 -5.69 -5.11 3.91
C ARG A 303 -6.60 -5.31 2.70
N CYS A 304 -7.16 -6.51 2.54
CA CYS A 304 -8.07 -6.80 1.43
C CYS A 304 -9.40 -6.03 1.54
N ARG A 305 -9.96 -5.85 2.75
CA ARG A 305 -11.16 -5.02 2.97
C ARG A 305 -10.89 -3.57 2.61
N GLU A 306 -9.73 -3.03 2.97
CA GLU A 306 -9.32 -1.66 2.61
C GLU A 306 -9.19 -1.47 1.10
N MET A 307 -8.48 -2.39 0.44
CA MET A 307 -8.22 -2.30 -1.00
C MET A 307 -9.51 -2.44 -1.84
N THR A 308 -10.44 -3.29 -1.40
CA THR A 308 -11.65 -3.59 -2.15
C THR A 308 -12.88 -2.81 -1.71
N ARG A 309 -12.83 -2.15 -0.54
CA ARG A 309 -13.97 -1.54 0.16
C ARG A 309 -15.13 -2.51 0.44
N LYS A 310 -14.88 -3.83 0.38
CA LYS A 310 -15.89 -4.87 0.65
C LYS A 310 -15.76 -5.36 2.08
N LYS A 311 -16.87 -5.36 2.84
CA LYS A 311 -16.89 -5.92 4.21
C LYS A 311 -16.70 -7.44 4.22
N ARG A 312 -17.34 -8.16 3.29
CA ARG A 312 -17.23 -9.61 3.14
C ARG A 312 -16.25 -9.96 2.01
N LEU A 313 -15.29 -10.83 2.31
CA LEU A 313 -14.29 -11.32 1.36
C LEU A 313 -14.61 -12.76 0.96
N GLY A 314 -15.12 -12.96 -0.25
CA GLY A 314 -15.25 -14.29 -0.85
C GLY A 314 -13.89 -14.82 -1.31
N ALA A 315 -13.78 -16.13 -1.53
CA ALA A 315 -12.52 -16.80 -1.91
C ALA A 315 -11.84 -16.18 -3.15
N ILE A 316 -12.63 -15.84 -4.18
CA ILE A 316 -12.13 -15.19 -5.39
C ILE A 316 -11.55 -13.80 -5.09
N THR A 317 -12.25 -13.01 -4.26
CA THR A 317 -11.79 -11.67 -3.86
C THR A 317 -10.54 -11.75 -2.99
N LEU A 318 -10.45 -12.76 -2.12
CA LEU A 318 -9.29 -13.00 -1.29
C LEU A 318 -8.07 -13.37 -2.14
N LYS A 319 -8.22 -14.27 -3.11
CA LYS A 319 -7.14 -14.66 -4.03
C LYS A 319 -6.68 -13.51 -4.93
N ALA A 320 -7.63 -12.70 -5.42
CA ALA A 320 -7.37 -11.49 -6.17
C ALA A 320 -6.50 -10.49 -5.38
N CYS A 321 -6.86 -10.29 -4.12
CA CYS A 321 -6.14 -9.41 -3.21
C CYS A 321 -4.73 -9.94 -2.92
N ALA A 322 -4.59 -11.22 -2.55
CA ALA A 322 -3.31 -11.87 -2.27
C ALA A 322 -2.32 -11.73 -3.44
N SER A 323 -2.78 -12.01 -4.66
CA SER A 323 -1.93 -11.83 -5.85
C SER A 323 -1.54 -10.36 -6.08
N THR A 324 -2.44 -9.43 -5.77
CA THR A 324 -2.12 -8.01 -5.88
C THR A 324 -1.05 -7.58 -4.86
N LEU A 325 -1.11 -8.09 -3.62
CA LEU A 325 -0.09 -7.86 -2.59
C LEU A 325 1.27 -8.47 -2.96
N ASN A 326 1.27 -9.60 -3.67
CA ASN A 326 2.50 -10.21 -4.20
C ASN A 326 3.17 -9.36 -5.28
N ARG A 327 2.38 -8.69 -6.12
CA ARG A 327 2.92 -7.89 -7.24
C ARG A 327 3.32 -6.49 -6.81
N ASP A 328 2.42 -5.77 -6.16
CA ASP A 328 2.60 -4.36 -5.87
C ASP A 328 3.06 -4.16 -4.41
N ASN A 329 4.38 -4.17 -4.28
CA ASN A 329 5.09 -3.95 -3.02
C ASN A 329 4.76 -2.62 -2.35
N THR A 330 4.25 -1.62 -3.09
CA THR A 330 3.99 -0.28 -2.56
C THR A 330 2.68 -0.17 -1.79
N ILE A 331 1.76 -1.13 -1.95
CA ILE A 331 0.48 -1.12 -1.24
C ILE A 331 0.71 -1.12 0.26
N CYS A 332 1.69 -1.92 0.73
CA CYS A 332 1.96 -2.04 2.15
C CYS A 332 2.68 -0.84 2.74
N LEU A 333 3.28 0.03 1.91
CA LEU A 333 3.91 1.29 2.32
C LEU A 333 2.87 2.37 2.69
N LYS A 334 1.60 2.17 2.35
CA LYS A 334 0.55 3.14 2.68
C LYS A 334 0.10 2.94 4.13
N PRO A 335 0.23 3.95 5.00
CA PRO A 335 -0.24 3.86 6.36
C PRO A 335 -1.77 3.81 6.37
N ASN A 336 -2.31 3.17 7.39
CA ASN A 336 -3.74 3.06 7.57
C ASN A 336 -4.31 4.39 8.08
N LYS A 337 -5.20 5.01 7.29
CA LYS A 337 -5.83 6.29 7.68
C LYS A 337 -6.90 6.12 8.75
N GLU A 338 -7.54 4.94 8.83
CA GLU A 338 -8.60 4.66 9.79
C GLU A 338 -8.02 4.26 11.16
N TYR A 339 -6.85 3.61 11.14
CA TYR A 339 -6.12 3.11 12.31
C TYR A 339 -4.72 3.72 12.34
N PRO A 340 -4.58 4.98 12.80
CA PRO A 340 -3.32 5.69 12.70
C PRO A 340 -2.23 5.04 13.57
N SER A 341 -1.04 4.90 12.98
CA SER A 341 0.22 4.52 13.65
C SER A 341 1.27 5.61 13.46
N LEU A 342 2.27 5.67 14.34
CA LEU A 342 3.32 6.69 14.28
C LEU A 342 4.51 6.28 13.41
N LEU A 343 4.74 4.98 13.21
CA LEU A 343 5.88 4.47 12.45
C LEU A 343 5.53 4.15 11.00
N ARG A 344 6.55 4.23 10.15
CA ARG A 344 6.47 3.86 8.73
C ARG A 344 6.26 2.35 8.59
N THR A 345 5.60 1.97 7.50
CA THR A 345 5.34 0.57 7.16
C THR A 345 6.37 0.05 6.15
N SER A 346 6.59 -1.26 6.14
CA SER A 346 7.45 -1.95 5.17
C SER A 346 6.69 -2.31 3.89
N ASN A 347 7.43 -2.66 2.84
CA ASN A 347 6.85 -3.09 1.57
C ASN A 347 6.20 -4.49 1.68
N CYS A 348 5.32 -4.86 0.75
CA CYS A 348 4.55 -6.10 0.91
C CYS A 348 5.40 -7.38 0.86
N SER A 349 6.53 -7.39 0.15
CA SER A 349 7.43 -8.55 0.15
C SER A 349 8.10 -8.74 1.51
N GLU A 350 8.51 -7.65 2.16
CA GLU A 350 9.11 -7.70 3.49
C GLU A 350 8.07 -8.10 4.54
N VAL A 351 6.88 -7.48 4.52
CA VAL A 351 5.79 -7.85 5.45
C VAL A 351 5.40 -9.32 5.27
N SER A 352 5.34 -9.83 4.03
CA SER A 352 5.08 -11.25 3.77
C SER A 352 6.09 -12.15 4.48
N ASN A 353 7.38 -11.91 4.24
CA ASN A 353 8.47 -12.68 4.82
C ASN A 353 8.45 -12.66 6.37
N ILE A 354 8.11 -11.50 6.94
CA ILE A 354 7.98 -11.35 8.39
C ILE A 354 6.82 -12.19 8.93
N LEU A 355 5.64 -12.09 8.31
CA LEU A 355 4.44 -12.76 8.82
C LEU A 355 4.53 -14.30 8.72
N GLU A 356 5.36 -14.85 7.83
CA GLU A 356 5.63 -16.29 7.73
C GLU A 356 6.23 -16.86 9.03
N HIS A 357 6.99 -16.03 9.75
CA HIS A 357 7.75 -16.39 10.95
C HIS A 357 7.17 -15.75 12.24
N ALA A 358 6.03 -15.08 12.15
CA ALA A 358 5.42 -14.35 13.26
C ALA A 358 4.43 -15.21 14.06
N ASN A 359 4.54 -15.18 15.40
CA ASN A 359 3.66 -15.91 16.31
C ASN A 359 2.47 -15.08 16.84
N LEU A 360 2.50 -13.75 16.74
CA LEU A 360 1.45 -12.91 17.32
C LEU A 360 0.13 -13.11 16.58
N LYS A 361 -0.97 -13.22 17.34
CA LYS A 361 -2.33 -13.27 16.77
C LYS A 361 -2.82 -11.85 16.58
N THR A 362 -3.29 -11.52 15.39
CA THR A 362 -3.62 -10.15 14.98
C THR A 362 -5.00 -10.06 14.32
N ASP A 363 -5.98 -10.83 14.80
CA ASP A 363 -7.37 -10.81 14.28
C ASP A 363 -8.21 -9.67 14.88
N TYR A 364 -7.63 -8.45 14.87
CA TYR A 364 -8.22 -7.21 15.37
C TYR A 364 -7.36 -6.03 14.90
N HIS A 365 -7.88 -4.81 15.02
CA HIS A 365 -7.09 -3.59 14.86
C HIS A 365 -6.94 -2.87 16.18
N ASP A 366 -5.77 -2.28 16.41
CA ASP A 366 -5.60 -1.21 17.37
C ASP A 366 -5.44 0.14 16.66
N CYS A 367 -5.46 1.23 17.44
CA CYS A 367 -5.16 2.56 16.93
C CYS A 367 -4.17 3.26 17.86
N PRO A 368 -2.87 2.90 17.77
CA PRO A 368 -1.84 3.46 18.62
C PRO A 368 -1.83 5.00 18.63
N GLY A 369 -2.08 5.63 17.48
CA GLY A 369 -2.13 7.09 17.36
C GLY A 369 -3.29 7.77 18.11
N LYS A 370 -4.24 7.01 18.68
CA LYS A 370 -5.38 7.53 19.46
C LYS A 370 -5.34 7.15 20.96
N ILE A 371 -4.33 6.40 21.38
CA ILE A 371 -4.16 5.93 22.76
C ILE A 371 -3.01 6.72 23.38
N ASP A 372 -3.28 7.45 24.47
CA ASP A 372 -2.28 8.32 25.09
C ASP A 372 -1.16 7.56 25.81
N ASN A 373 -1.46 6.34 26.25
CA ASN A 373 -0.53 5.50 27.00
C ASN A 373 -0.18 4.26 26.18
N ASP A 374 1.04 4.28 25.62
CA ASP A 374 1.63 3.21 24.82
C ASP A 374 1.61 1.83 25.50
N GLY A 375 1.65 1.79 26.84
CA GLY A 375 1.51 0.56 27.62
C GLY A 375 0.16 -0.13 27.42
N VAL A 376 -0.93 0.65 27.32
CA VAL A 376 -2.29 0.10 27.15
C VAL A 376 -2.39 -0.64 25.83
N THR A 377 -1.81 -0.08 24.76
CA THR A 377 -1.75 -0.73 23.45
C THR A 377 -1.00 -2.06 23.53
N ASN A 378 0.17 -2.08 24.19
CA ASN A 378 0.98 -3.30 24.29
C ASN A 378 0.29 -4.39 25.12
N ILE A 379 -0.35 -4.01 26.22
CA ILE A 379 -1.12 -4.93 27.08
C ILE A 379 -2.31 -5.51 26.31
N HIS A 380 -3.07 -4.65 25.63
CA HIS A 380 -4.17 -5.11 24.78
C HIS A 380 -3.68 -6.14 23.77
N ARG A 381 -2.51 -5.92 23.15
CA ARG A 381 -1.93 -6.90 22.22
C ARG A 381 -1.60 -8.24 22.84
N ILE A 382 -0.98 -8.23 24.02
CA ILE A 382 -0.68 -9.45 24.77
C ILE A 382 -1.97 -10.19 25.13
N LEU A 383 -2.99 -9.49 25.63
CA LEU A 383 -4.27 -10.08 26.02
C LEU A 383 -5.01 -10.69 24.82
N MET A 384 -5.03 -10.00 23.68
CA MET A 384 -5.65 -10.53 22.46
C MET A 384 -4.94 -11.78 21.94
N HIS A 385 -3.62 -11.82 22.04
CA HIS A 385 -2.84 -12.99 21.70
C HIS A 385 -3.15 -14.20 22.60
N LEU A 386 -3.28 -13.97 23.92
CA LEU A 386 -3.53 -15.04 24.90
C LEU A 386 -4.94 -15.64 24.80
N HIS A 387 -5.96 -14.80 24.58
CA HIS A 387 -7.37 -15.22 24.57
C HIS A 387 -7.93 -15.49 23.18
N SER A 388 -7.25 -15.06 22.11
CA SER A 388 -7.74 -15.19 20.74
C SER A 388 -9.12 -14.54 20.53
N SER A 389 -9.42 -13.50 21.29
CA SER A 389 -10.65 -12.73 21.12
C SER A 389 -10.57 -11.94 19.81
N SER A 390 -11.52 -12.15 18.91
CA SER A 390 -11.65 -11.34 17.70
C SER A 390 -12.58 -10.16 17.98
N TYR A 391 -12.08 -8.93 17.82
CA TYR A 391 -12.91 -7.75 17.77
C TYR A 391 -13.20 -7.38 16.32
N GLN A 392 -14.46 -7.07 16.00
CA GLN A 392 -14.76 -6.35 14.76
C GLN A 392 -14.39 -4.88 14.96
N SER A 393 -13.09 -4.61 15.06
CA SER A 393 -12.60 -3.27 15.34
C SER A 393 -13.02 -2.29 14.24
N SER A 394 -13.34 -1.08 14.66
CA SER A 394 -13.65 0.05 13.80
C SER A 394 -12.79 1.25 14.19
N SER A 395 -12.68 2.24 13.30
CA SER A 395 -11.99 3.51 13.61
C SER A 395 -12.57 4.28 14.80
N LEU A 396 -13.83 3.99 15.17
CA LEU A 396 -14.54 4.54 16.32
C LEU A 396 -14.24 3.76 17.61
N THR A 397 -14.13 2.43 17.52
CA THR A 397 -14.07 1.53 18.67
C THR A 397 -12.66 1.09 19.05
N CYS A 398 -11.68 1.12 18.15
CA CYS A 398 -10.32 0.61 18.39
C CYS A 398 -9.65 1.15 19.68
N ASN A 399 -9.90 2.42 20.02
CA ASN A 399 -9.36 3.03 21.24
C ASN A 399 -10.07 2.46 22.48
N SER A 400 -11.39 2.39 22.45
CA SER A 400 -12.19 1.71 23.48
C SER A 400 -11.80 0.24 23.62
N GLU A 401 -11.46 -0.42 22.50
CA GLU A 401 -10.73 -1.70 22.32
C GLU A 401 -9.77 -2.00 23.47
N ALA A 402 -8.70 -1.22 23.43
CA ALA A 402 -7.55 -1.36 24.30
C ALA A 402 -7.87 -0.94 25.75
N ASN A 403 -8.62 0.15 25.93
CA ASN A 403 -9.00 0.63 27.27
C ASN A 403 -9.89 -0.34 28.03
N TYR A 404 -10.87 -0.93 27.35
CA TYR A 404 -11.76 -1.90 27.96
C TYR A 404 -11.00 -3.18 28.35
N SER A 405 -10.07 -3.62 27.49
CA SER A 405 -9.18 -4.75 27.82
C SER A 405 -8.36 -4.48 29.08
N PHE A 406 -7.81 -3.26 29.19
CA PHE A 406 -7.04 -2.85 30.37
C PHE A 406 -7.90 -2.63 31.62
N PHE A 407 -9.12 -2.10 31.46
CA PHE A 407 -10.10 -1.99 32.55
C PHE A 407 -10.47 -3.36 33.10
N LYS A 408 -10.78 -4.32 32.21
CA LYS A 408 -11.07 -5.70 32.60
C LYS A 408 -9.92 -6.37 33.34
N LEU A 409 -8.68 -6.11 32.92
CA LEU A 409 -7.50 -6.59 33.64
C LEU A 409 -7.45 -6.06 35.08
N ASN A 410 -7.73 -4.77 35.27
CA ASN A 410 -7.80 -4.17 36.62
C ASN A 410 -8.94 -4.73 37.45
N GLN A 411 -10.10 -4.98 36.83
CA GLN A 411 -11.24 -5.58 37.49
C GLN A 411 -10.93 -7.03 37.92
N GLN A 412 -10.29 -7.83 37.06
CA GLN A 412 -9.90 -9.21 37.38
C GLN A 412 -8.81 -9.32 38.46
N PHE A 413 -8.05 -8.25 38.67
CA PHE A 413 -7.03 -8.15 39.71
C PHE A 413 -7.54 -7.46 40.99
N ASP A 414 -8.84 -7.18 41.08
CA ASP A 414 -9.46 -6.45 42.21
C ASP A 414 -8.86 -5.05 42.48
N ASN A 415 -8.31 -4.39 41.45
CA ASN A 415 -7.70 -3.06 41.54
C ASN A 415 -8.60 -1.94 40.99
N ILE A 416 -9.92 -2.20 40.92
CA ILE A 416 -10.88 -1.20 40.44
C ILE A 416 -10.89 0.07 41.32
N ASN A 417 -10.59 -0.11 42.62
CA ASN A 417 -10.12 0.88 43.61
C ASN A 417 -9.32 2.04 43.03
N ASN A 418 -8.29 1.68 42.27
CA ASN A 418 -7.28 2.61 41.80
C ASN A 418 -7.47 3.00 40.32
N TRP A 419 -8.58 2.57 39.70
CA TRP A 419 -8.91 2.98 38.36
C TRP A 419 -9.11 4.51 38.29
N PRO A 420 -8.36 5.21 37.43
CA PRO A 420 -8.27 6.67 37.50
C PRO A 420 -9.36 7.40 36.73
N LEU A 421 -10.01 6.79 35.73
CA LEU A 421 -11.01 7.49 34.92
C LEU A 421 -12.34 7.56 35.65
N GLN A 422 -12.83 8.78 35.85
CA GLN A 422 -14.06 9.07 36.56
C GLN A 422 -14.88 10.15 35.83
N ILE A 423 -16.20 10.07 35.94
CA ILE A 423 -17.12 11.13 35.54
C ILE A 423 -17.69 11.73 36.82
N CYS A 424 -17.48 13.02 37.01
CA CYS A 424 -17.86 13.73 38.22
C CYS A 424 -18.99 14.73 37.95
N TYR A 425 -19.79 14.97 38.98
CA TYR A 425 -20.89 15.94 38.99
C TYR A 425 -21.09 16.48 40.41
N LEU A 426 -21.76 17.63 40.52
CA LEU A 426 -22.20 18.18 41.79
C LEU A 426 -23.56 17.56 42.14
N ASP A 427 -23.63 16.86 43.28
CA ASP A 427 -24.88 16.28 43.74
C ASP A 427 -25.82 17.39 44.24
N PRO A 428 -27.03 17.54 43.69
CA PRO A 428 -27.92 18.67 44.01
C PRO A 428 -28.53 18.58 45.42
N VAL A 429 -28.48 17.40 46.07
CA VAL A 429 -29.04 17.20 47.43
C VAL A 429 -27.98 17.45 48.48
N THR A 430 -26.76 16.95 48.25
CA THR A 430 -25.66 17.05 49.24
C THR A 430 -24.69 18.19 48.96
N GLU A 431 -24.78 18.84 47.81
CA GLU A 431 -23.83 19.85 47.30
C GLU A 431 -22.37 19.37 47.27
N MET A 432 -22.16 18.05 47.33
CA MET A 432 -20.84 17.45 47.28
C MET A 432 -20.54 16.93 45.88
N LYS A 433 -19.27 17.07 45.47
CA LYS A 433 -18.78 16.48 44.23
C LYS A 433 -18.77 14.96 44.35
N ARG A 434 -19.52 14.27 43.49
CA ARG A 434 -19.54 12.81 43.37
C ARG A 434 -18.90 12.38 42.06
N CYS A 435 -18.13 11.29 42.10
CA CYS A 435 -17.39 10.78 40.95
C CYS A 435 -17.66 9.29 40.75
N LEU A 436 -17.97 8.89 39.51
CA LEU A 436 -18.27 7.51 39.13
C LEU A 436 -17.20 6.99 38.16
N LYS A 437 -16.65 5.81 38.45
CA LYS A 437 -15.61 5.16 37.62
C LYS A 437 -16.21 4.64 36.31
N TYR A 438 -15.50 4.88 35.20
CA TYR A 438 -15.92 4.44 33.88
C TYR A 438 -14.74 3.98 33.01
N PHE A 439 -15.01 3.20 31.96
CA PHE A 439 -14.07 3.02 30.84
C PHE A 439 -14.58 3.75 29.61
N SER A 440 -13.66 4.30 28.80
CA SER A 440 -14.00 5.10 27.62
C SER A 440 -14.71 4.28 26.54
N GLY A 441 -15.85 4.78 26.06
CA GLY A 441 -16.69 4.14 25.05
C GLY A 441 -17.76 3.21 25.62
N ASN A 442 -18.34 2.37 24.75
CA ASN A 442 -19.51 1.55 25.08
C ASN A 442 -19.44 0.13 24.48
N LEU A 443 -18.30 -0.52 24.62
CA LEU A 443 -18.10 -1.89 24.08
C LEU A 443 -18.97 -2.93 24.77
N ASP A 444 -19.08 -2.84 26.09
CA ASP A 444 -19.92 -3.72 26.88
C ASP A 444 -21.09 -2.92 27.43
N GLN A 445 -22.20 -2.98 26.69
CA GLN A 445 -23.43 -2.26 27.02
C GLN A 445 -24.04 -2.73 28.35
N ASN A 446 -23.69 -3.93 28.83
CA ASN A 446 -24.21 -4.47 30.07
C ASN A 446 -23.41 -3.99 31.29
N SER A 447 -22.12 -3.67 31.12
CA SER A 447 -21.27 -3.19 32.21
C SER A 447 -21.77 -1.86 32.81
N PRO A 448 -21.95 -1.76 34.14
CA PRO A 448 -22.33 -0.50 34.80
C PRO A 448 -21.25 0.58 34.67
N HIS A 449 -20.00 0.19 34.39
CA HIS A 449 -18.87 1.11 34.19
C HIS A 449 -18.72 1.58 32.73
N SER A 450 -19.63 1.19 31.83
CA SER A 450 -19.63 1.71 30.47
C SER A 450 -19.94 3.21 30.48
N GLU A 451 -19.24 3.97 29.64
CA GLU A 451 -19.39 5.43 29.60
C GLU A 451 -20.85 5.86 29.39
N SER A 452 -21.57 5.13 28.54
CA SER A 452 -22.98 5.39 28.25
C SER A 452 -23.88 5.31 29.48
N LYS A 453 -23.66 4.31 30.34
CA LYS A 453 -24.44 4.04 31.54
C LYS A 453 -24.03 4.94 32.68
N VAL A 454 -22.72 5.21 32.82
CA VAL A 454 -22.23 6.14 33.85
C VAL A 454 -22.80 7.54 33.60
N VAL A 455 -22.76 8.04 32.37
CA VAL A 455 -23.40 9.34 32.06
C VAL A 455 -24.91 9.29 32.30
N GLY A 456 -25.59 8.21 31.93
CA GLY A 456 -27.02 8.04 32.23
C GLY A 456 -27.34 8.06 33.72
N GLN A 457 -26.52 7.41 34.55
CA GLN A 457 -26.63 7.43 36.01
C GLN A 457 -26.37 8.83 36.58
N VAL A 458 -25.37 9.55 36.07
CA VAL A 458 -25.15 10.95 36.44
C VAL A 458 -26.39 11.78 36.13
N LEU A 459 -26.96 11.67 34.93
CA LEU A 459 -28.17 12.39 34.52
C LEU A 459 -29.41 12.02 35.33
N HIS A 460 -29.52 10.76 35.77
CA HIS A 460 -30.55 10.35 36.72
C HIS A 460 -30.42 11.16 38.02
N ASN A 461 -29.21 11.24 38.56
CA ASN A 461 -28.94 11.91 39.84
C ASN A 461 -29.06 13.43 39.78
N ILE A 462 -28.67 14.08 38.68
CA ILE A 462 -28.70 15.56 38.56
C ILE A 462 -29.96 16.13 37.92
N ARG A 463 -30.68 15.34 37.09
CA ARG A 463 -31.79 15.83 36.26
C ARG A 463 -33.02 14.91 36.26
N GLY A 464 -33.06 13.88 37.11
CA GLY A 464 -34.20 12.96 37.21
C GLY A 464 -34.46 12.17 35.91
N ALA A 465 -33.41 11.88 35.13
CA ALA A 465 -33.54 11.04 33.95
C ALA A 465 -34.02 9.62 34.31
N PRO A 466 -34.63 8.83 33.39
CA PRO A 466 -35.09 7.48 33.71
C PRO A 466 -33.98 6.56 34.25
N ASN A 467 -34.32 5.71 35.23
CA ASN A 467 -33.38 4.72 35.75
C ASN A 467 -32.96 3.74 34.63
N GLY A 468 -31.68 3.41 34.56
CA GLY A 468 -31.13 2.57 33.49
C GLY A 468 -30.92 3.26 32.13
N LEU A 469 -31.08 4.59 32.04
CA LEU A 469 -30.76 5.35 30.84
C LEU A 469 -29.33 5.04 30.35
N SER A 470 -29.17 4.76 29.06
CA SER A 470 -27.87 4.60 28.41
C SER A 470 -27.74 5.63 27.29
N CYS A 471 -26.68 6.43 27.34
CA CYS A 471 -26.44 7.50 26.37
C CYS A 471 -25.79 6.98 25.09
N ARG A 472 -26.28 7.42 23.92
CA ARG A 472 -25.70 7.03 22.63
C ARG A 472 -24.41 7.81 22.37
N ILE A 473 -23.35 7.11 22.01
CA ILE A 473 -22.07 7.71 21.67
C ILE A 473 -22.00 7.95 20.15
N VAL A 474 -21.74 9.19 19.72
CA VAL A 474 -21.80 9.61 18.31
C VAL A 474 -20.63 10.53 17.93
N ASP A 475 -20.05 10.32 16.75
CA ASP A 475 -19.05 11.21 16.18
C ASP A 475 -19.66 12.57 15.81
N LYS A 476 -18.93 13.66 16.08
CA LYS A 476 -19.36 15.04 15.81
C LYS A 476 -19.81 15.28 14.37
N LYS A 477 -19.23 14.59 13.38
CA LYS A 477 -19.62 14.70 11.95
C LYS A 477 -20.96 14.05 11.64
N ASN A 478 -21.33 13.03 12.41
CA ASN A 478 -22.56 12.27 12.22
C ASN A 478 -23.71 12.76 13.11
N TYR A 479 -23.42 13.66 14.04
CA TYR A 479 -24.41 14.24 14.93
C TYR A 479 -25.32 15.21 14.17
N ASN A 480 -26.64 14.98 14.22
CA ASN A 480 -27.65 15.87 13.66
C ASN A 480 -28.73 16.16 14.72
N PRO A 481 -28.79 17.38 15.30
CA PRO A 481 -29.71 17.70 16.39
C PRO A 481 -31.20 17.61 15.99
N ASN A 482 -31.50 17.66 14.69
CA ASN A 482 -32.89 17.65 14.21
C ASN A 482 -33.51 16.25 14.19
N ARG A 483 -32.75 15.17 14.34
CA ARG A 483 -33.31 13.81 14.36
C ARG A 483 -34.00 13.52 15.68
N LEU A 484 -35.19 12.91 15.63
CA LEU A 484 -36.02 12.54 16.78
C LEU A 484 -35.23 11.83 17.90
N GLU A 485 -34.33 10.92 17.52
CA GLU A 485 -33.45 10.18 18.43
C GLU A 485 -32.54 11.08 19.30
N HIS A 486 -32.16 12.27 18.81
CA HIS A 486 -31.38 13.26 19.55
C HIS A 486 -32.26 14.31 20.25
N GLN A 487 -33.50 14.48 19.78
CA GLN A 487 -34.46 15.40 20.37
C GLN A 487 -34.96 14.93 21.74
N ASN A 488 -35.21 13.63 21.89
CA ASN A 488 -35.81 13.06 23.11
C ASN A 488 -34.87 12.10 23.88
N GLY A 489 -33.62 11.95 23.42
CA GLY A 489 -32.65 10.99 23.99
C GLY A 489 -31.47 11.63 24.74
N CYS A 490 -30.53 10.77 25.13
CA CYS A 490 -29.21 11.17 25.62
C CYS A 490 -28.12 10.83 24.60
N THR A 491 -27.26 11.79 24.26
CA THR A 491 -26.17 11.62 23.30
C THR A 491 -24.86 12.19 23.84
N ILE A 492 -23.77 11.42 23.72
CA ILE A 492 -22.40 11.86 23.98
C ILE A 492 -21.72 12.11 22.64
N VAL A 493 -21.36 13.36 22.35
CA VAL A 493 -20.81 13.81 21.07
C VAL A 493 -19.34 14.20 21.23
N TYR A 494 -18.47 13.68 20.36
CA TYR A 494 -17.05 14.07 20.32
C TYR A 494 -16.43 13.91 18.94
N ASP A 495 -15.30 14.57 18.69
CA ASP A 495 -14.54 14.47 17.44
C ASP A 495 -13.58 13.27 17.46
N THR A 496 -13.93 12.18 16.79
CA THR A 496 -13.14 10.93 16.82
C THR A 496 -11.79 11.03 16.11
N LYS A 497 -11.56 12.09 15.32
CA LYS A 497 -10.28 12.30 14.61
C LYS A 497 -9.24 12.94 15.51
N ASN A 498 -9.67 13.85 16.39
CA ASN A 498 -8.78 14.67 17.23
C ASN A 498 -8.84 14.29 18.71
N CYS A 499 -9.61 13.27 19.07
CA CYS A 499 -9.83 12.83 20.44
C CYS A 499 -8.94 11.65 20.83
N SER A 500 -8.30 11.75 21.99
CA SER A 500 -7.72 10.63 22.75
C SER A 500 -8.41 10.52 24.12
N ILE A 501 -8.05 9.55 24.97
CA ILE A 501 -8.76 9.36 26.27
C ILE A 501 -8.62 10.60 27.17
N THR A 502 -7.41 11.16 27.22
CA THR A 502 -7.06 12.29 28.09
C THR A 502 -7.27 13.63 27.42
N LYS A 503 -7.35 13.67 26.08
CA LYS A 503 -7.52 14.90 25.31
C LYS A 503 -8.77 14.78 24.44
N CYS A 504 -9.94 14.80 25.08
CA CYS A 504 -11.23 14.77 24.39
C CYS A 504 -12.22 15.71 25.05
N GLN A 505 -12.66 16.72 24.29
CA GLN A 505 -13.81 17.52 24.68
C GLN A 505 -15.08 16.75 24.27
N LYS A 506 -15.69 16.09 25.24
CA LYS A 506 -16.96 15.36 25.08
C LYS A 506 -18.12 16.27 25.48
N MET A 507 -19.12 16.36 24.63
CA MET A 507 -20.34 17.12 24.88
C MET A 507 -21.49 16.16 25.16
N VAL A 508 -22.09 16.25 26.34
CA VAL A 508 -23.27 15.48 26.72
C VAL A 508 -24.52 16.31 26.40
N ILE A 509 -25.45 15.73 25.65
CA ILE A 509 -26.71 16.35 25.26
C ILE A 509 -27.85 15.47 25.77
N TYR A 510 -28.77 16.07 26.50
CA TYR A 510 -29.97 15.41 27.01
C TYR A 510 -31.19 16.25 26.66
N ARG A 511 -32.15 15.67 25.92
CA ARG A 511 -33.38 16.35 25.47
C ARG A 511 -33.11 17.73 24.84
N LYS A 512 -32.23 17.78 23.84
CA LYS A 512 -31.72 19.01 23.16
C LYS A 512 -30.86 19.97 24.00
N HIS A 513 -30.75 19.78 25.32
CA HIS A 513 -29.95 20.66 26.17
C HIS A 513 -28.53 20.11 26.37
N VAL A 514 -27.55 20.97 26.16
CA VAL A 514 -26.15 20.67 26.52
C VAL A 514 -26.04 20.64 28.04
N VAL A 515 -25.48 19.57 28.57
CA VAL A 515 -25.25 19.37 30.00
C VAL A 515 -23.85 19.89 30.33
N LYS A 516 -23.78 20.91 31.19
CA LYS A 516 -22.51 21.56 31.59
C LYS A 516 -21.99 21.05 32.93
N ASP A 517 -22.85 20.41 33.72
CA ASP A 517 -22.60 20.05 35.13
C ASP A 517 -21.91 18.69 35.28
N ILE A 518 -21.19 18.25 34.23
CA ILE A 518 -20.49 16.97 34.16
C ILE A 518 -19.04 17.23 33.76
N SER A 519 -18.09 16.73 34.56
CA SER A 519 -16.66 16.75 34.24
C SER A 519 -16.13 15.34 34.02
N TYR A 520 -15.26 15.20 33.02
CA TYR A 520 -14.47 13.98 32.80
C TYR A 520 -13.11 14.16 33.45
N GLU A 521 -12.77 13.29 34.40
CA GLU A 521 -11.58 13.42 35.23
C GLU A 521 -10.71 12.16 35.20
N GLY A 522 -9.42 12.38 35.48
CA GLY A 522 -8.42 11.33 35.59
C GLY A 522 -7.61 11.06 34.34
N SER A 523 -6.48 10.39 34.53
CA SER A 523 -5.58 9.94 33.46
C SER A 523 -5.00 8.58 33.82
N PRO A 524 -4.97 7.61 32.89
CA PRO A 524 -4.40 6.28 33.13
C PRO A 524 -2.87 6.37 33.21
N LYS A 525 -2.36 6.75 34.38
CA LYS A 525 -0.95 6.61 34.75
C LYS A 525 -0.79 5.29 35.49
N PHE A 526 0.01 4.39 34.93
CA PHE A 526 0.32 3.11 35.56
C PHE A 526 1.76 2.72 35.27
N TYR A 527 2.28 1.86 36.12
CA TYR A 527 3.61 1.31 36.02
C TYR A 527 3.56 -0.01 35.25
N TYR A 528 4.12 -0.02 34.04
CA TYR A 528 4.19 -1.25 33.24
C TYR A 528 5.06 -2.30 33.97
N PHE A 529 6.26 -1.89 34.36
CA PHE A 529 7.15 -2.58 35.30
C PHE A 529 7.21 -1.77 36.61
N PRO A 530 7.49 -2.40 37.76
CA PRO A 530 7.65 -1.69 39.03
C PRO A 530 8.67 -0.57 38.92
N SER A 531 8.41 0.60 39.50
CA SER A 531 9.40 1.67 39.63
C SER A 531 9.93 1.84 41.06
N SER A 532 9.32 1.16 42.02
CA SER A 532 9.77 1.02 43.41
C SER A 532 9.33 -0.33 43.96
N TYR A 533 9.85 -0.75 45.11
CA TYR A 533 9.36 -1.97 45.76
C TYR A 533 7.89 -1.86 46.18
N SER A 534 7.45 -0.64 46.56
CA SER A 534 6.07 -0.38 47.01
C SER A 534 5.01 -0.54 45.92
N ASN A 535 5.34 -0.28 44.65
CA ASN A 535 4.40 -0.38 43.54
C ASN A 535 4.53 -1.70 42.75
N ASN A 536 5.31 -2.65 43.24
CA ASN A 536 5.51 -3.94 42.58
C ASN A 536 4.21 -4.71 42.42
N GLN A 537 3.43 -4.84 43.49
CA GLN A 537 2.16 -5.56 43.46
C GLN A 537 1.18 -5.02 42.41
N PHE A 538 1.15 -3.70 42.21
CA PHE A 538 0.23 -3.02 41.28
C PHE A 538 0.84 -2.78 39.90
N SER A 539 2.04 -3.29 39.62
CA SER A 539 2.61 -3.22 38.27
C SER A 539 1.82 -4.10 37.31
N VAL A 540 1.64 -3.62 36.08
CA VAL A 540 0.89 -4.35 35.06
C VAL A 540 1.51 -5.72 34.79
N ASP A 541 2.83 -5.82 34.80
CA ASP A 541 3.54 -7.08 34.66
C ASP A 541 3.07 -8.15 35.65
N ASN A 542 2.99 -7.80 36.94
CA ASN A 542 2.47 -8.70 37.97
C ASN A 542 0.97 -8.94 37.83
N MET A 543 0.19 -7.91 37.51
CA MET A 543 -1.25 -8.08 37.25
C MET A 543 -1.51 -9.09 36.14
N MET A 544 -0.75 -9.04 35.04
CA MET A 544 -0.87 -10.02 33.95
C MET A 544 -0.46 -11.41 34.41
N LYS A 545 0.62 -11.53 35.18
CA LYS A 545 1.10 -12.81 35.72
C LYS A 545 0.04 -13.50 36.58
N GLU A 546 -0.58 -12.77 37.49
CA GLU A 546 -1.57 -13.31 38.43
C GLU A 546 -2.91 -13.61 37.75
N THR A 547 -3.46 -12.65 37.00
CA THR A 547 -4.79 -12.82 36.36
C THR A 547 -4.77 -13.77 35.17
N GLN A 548 -3.74 -13.71 34.32
CA GLN A 548 -3.68 -14.47 33.07
C GLN A 548 -2.97 -15.82 33.23
N LYS A 549 -2.44 -16.11 34.42
CA LYS A 549 -1.69 -17.33 34.74
C LYS A 549 -0.57 -17.60 33.73
N ILE A 550 0.10 -16.55 33.27
CA ILE A 550 1.21 -16.67 32.31
C ILE A 550 2.49 -17.06 33.04
N ARG A 551 3.34 -17.84 32.36
CA ARG A 551 4.72 -18.08 32.81
C ARG A 551 5.64 -17.09 32.12
N GLN A 552 6.40 -16.36 32.92
CA GLN A 552 7.41 -15.41 32.45
C GLN A 552 8.83 -15.97 32.60
N LYS A 553 9.67 -15.74 31.60
CA LYS A 553 11.09 -16.10 31.62
C LYS A 553 11.94 -14.90 31.19
N LYS A 554 12.92 -14.50 32.00
CA LYS A 554 13.86 -13.44 31.61
C LYS A 554 14.70 -13.88 30.41
N ILE A 555 14.88 -12.98 29.43
CA ILE A 555 15.65 -13.23 28.22
C ILE A 555 16.85 -12.29 28.20
N TYR A 556 18.07 -12.80 28.32
CA TYR A 556 19.28 -11.98 28.44
C TYR A 556 20.08 -11.83 27.15
N ASN A 557 19.97 -12.79 26.25
CA ASN A 557 20.75 -12.83 25.01
C ASN A 557 19.92 -13.40 23.85
N GLN A 558 20.47 -13.25 22.64
CA GLN A 558 19.84 -13.67 21.40
C GLN A 558 19.55 -15.17 21.35
N THR A 559 20.48 -16.01 21.82
CA THR A 559 20.31 -17.47 21.83
C THR A 559 19.15 -17.89 22.75
N MET A 560 19.00 -17.25 23.92
CA MET A 560 17.86 -17.48 24.81
C MET A 560 16.53 -17.07 24.17
N LEU A 561 16.52 -15.95 23.43
CA LEU A 561 15.34 -15.51 22.69
C LEU A 561 14.91 -16.57 21.67
N GLN A 562 15.84 -17.03 20.83
CA GLN A 562 15.55 -18.03 19.78
C GLN A 562 15.01 -19.32 20.40
N ARG A 563 15.74 -19.88 21.37
CA ARG A 563 15.30 -21.10 22.10
C ARG A 563 13.92 -20.94 22.73
N PHE A 564 13.60 -19.75 23.24
CA PHE A 564 12.29 -19.50 23.85
C PHE A 564 11.16 -19.45 22.81
N ILE A 565 11.38 -18.76 21.69
CA ILE A 565 10.43 -18.68 20.57
C ILE A 565 10.19 -20.07 19.96
N ASP A 566 11.24 -20.85 19.77
CA ASP A 566 11.18 -22.18 19.13
C ASP A 566 10.57 -23.25 20.05
N TYR A 567 10.66 -23.06 21.38
CA TYR A 567 10.17 -24.04 22.35
C TYR A 567 8.67 -24.35 22.19
N ARG A 568 7.85 -23.35 21.86
CA ARG A 568 6.41 -23.55 21.66
C ARG A 568 5.83 -22.51 20.71
N LYS A 569 5.06 -22.97 19.71
CA LYS A 569 4.26 -22.09 18.84
C LYS A 569 3.32 -21.22 19.67
N GLY A 570 3.36 -19.91 19.42
CA GLY A 570 2.60 -18.92 20.20
C GLY A 570 3.34 -18.38 21.43
N ASN A 571 4.62 -18.70 21.63
CA ASN A 571 5.45 -17.93 22.55
C ASN A 571 5.74 -16.55 21.96
N ILE A 572 5.64 -15.53 22.80
CA ILE A 572 6.01 -14.15 22.48
C ILE A 572 6.89 -13.60 23.60
N VAL A 573 7.71 -12.60 23.30
CA VAL A 573 8.51 -11.87 24.27
C VAL A 573 8.02 -10.43 24.29
N HIS A 574 8.02 -9.78 25.44
CA HIS A 574 7.70 -8.36 25.57
C HIS A 574 8.74 -7.64 26.41
N GLY A 575 8.82 -6.32 26.23
CA GLY A 575 9.63 -5.48 27.08
C GLY A 575 9.41 -3.99 26.87
N ILE A 576 10.21 -3.20 27.57
CA ILE A 576 10.29 -1.75 27.40
C ILE A 576 11.73 -1.37 27.13
N GLY A 577 11.97 -0.62 26.06
CA GLY A 577 13.28 -0.10 25.70
C GLY A 577 13.22 1.38 25.33
N CYS A 578 14.37 2.00 25.09
CA CYS A 578 14.44 3.36 24.57
C CYS A 578 14.10 3.39 23.07
N SER A 579 13.16 4.27 22.70
CA SER A 579 12.69 4.44 21.32
C SER A 579 13.78 4.93 20.36
N GLU A 580 14.75 5.68 20.88
CA GLU A 580 15.89 6.25 20.17
C GLU A 580 16.80 5.15 19.60
N ASP A 581 16.92 4.02 20.28
CA ASP A 581 17.73 2.88 19.83
C ASP A 581 16.95 1.95 18.89
N LEU A 582 15.65 1.76 19.15
CA LEU A 582 14.78 0.91 18.32
C LEU A 582 14.50 1.56 16.95
N HIS A 583 14.29 2.88 16.94
CA HIS A 583 13.92 3.65 15.75
C HIS A 583 14.71 4.97 15.65
N PRO A 584 16.05 4.91 15.48
CA PRO A 584 16.92 6.10 15.47
C PRO A 584 16.61 7.08 14.32
N MET A 585 16.02 6.59 13.22
CA MET A 585 15.59 7.42 12.10
C MET A 585 14.37 8.29 12.43
N PHE A 586 13.63 7.97 13.49
CA PHE A 586 12.38 8.64 13.86
C PHE A 586 12.50 9.35 15.21
N PHE A 587 13.23 8.76 16.16
CA PHE A 587 13.51 9.35 17.47
C PHE A 587 14.99 9.66 17.57
N GLN A 588 15.32 10.94 17.55
CA GLN A 588 16.69 11.40 17.75
C GLN A 588 16.96 11.57 19.24
N ARG A 589 18.08 11.03 19.69
CA ARG A 589 18.57 11.22 21.05
C ARG A 589 19.03 12.67 21.21
N LYS A 590 18.39 13.41 22.12
CA LYS A 590 18.72 14.82 22.42
C LYS A 590 19.78 14.97 23.52
N THR A 591 19.89 13.99 24.41
CA THR A 591 20.82 13.98 25.54
C THR A 591 21.48 12.61 25.65
N LEU A 592 22.71 12.54 26.17
CA LEU A 592 23.46 11.27 26.27
C LEU A 592 22.68 10.16 26.98
N ASN A 593 21.93 10.52 28.04
CA ASN A 593 21.10 9.60 28.83
C ASN A 593 19.60 9.70 28.46
N GLY A 594 19.27 10.29 27.31
CA GLY A 594 17.90 10.43 26.85
C GLY A 594 17.30 9.08 26.47
N CYS A 595 16.25 8.68 27.18
CA CYS A 595 15.47 7.49 26.90
C CYS A 595 13.98 7.82 26.93
N ARG A 596 13.32 7.71 25.79
CA ARG A 596 11.86 7.69 25.74
C ARG A 596 11.41 6.22 25.79
N PRO A 597 10.84 5.76 26.92
CA PRO A 597 10.46 4.36 27.08
C PRO A 597 9.32 4.01 26.13
N ILE A 598 9.49 2.91 25.40
CA ILE A 598 8.49 2.37 24.51
C ILE A 598 8.31 0.87 24.74
N PRO A 599 7.07 0.42 25.07
CA PRO A 599 6.75 -0.99 25.11
C PRO A 599 6.79 -1.63 23.72
N PHE A 600 7.22 -2.89 23.67
CA PHE A 600 7.25 -3.66 22.44
C PHE A 600 7.01 -5.15 22.69
N ILE A 601 6.68 -5.84 21.60
CA ILE A 601 6.57 -7.30 21.51
C ILE A 601 7.55 -7.80 20.46
N ILE A 602 8.23 -8.89 20.78
CA ILE A 602 8.96 -9.74 19.84
C ILE A 602 8.15 -11.02 19.67
N ASP A 603 7.73 -11.30 18.45
CA ASP A 603 6.89 -12.45 18.12
C ASP A 603 7.54 -13.45 17.16
N GLY A 604 8.82 -13.28 16.85
CA GLY A 604 9.57 -14.24 16.05
C GLY A 604 10.94 -13.72 15.62
N TYR A 605 11.63 -14.51 14.81
CA TYR A 605 12.90 -14.14 14.19
C TYR A 605 13.05 -14.80 12.82
N ILE A 606 13.97 -14.27 12.01
CA ILE A 606 14.35 -14.80 10.71
C ILE A 606 15.86 -15.01 10.74
N ASP A 607 16.30 -16.20 10.38
CA ASP A 607 17.72 -16.54 10.24
C ASP A 607 18.06 -16.72 8.76
N ASN A 608 18.83 -15.79 8.21
CA ASN A 608 19.34 -15.88 6.85
C ASN A 608 20.84 -16.15 6.88
N SER A 609 21.22 -17.43 6.95
CA SER A 609 22.63 -17.86 6.91
C SER A 609 23.50 -17.22 8.00
N GLY A 610 22.95 -17.08 9.22
CA GLY A 610 23.65 -16.50 10.37
C GLY A 610 23.35 -15.03 10.65
N ASP A 611 22.75 -14.29 9.69
CA ASP A 611 22.20 -12.96 9.96
C ASP A 611 20.79 -13.07 10.54
N ILE A 612 20.72 -12.98 11.87
CA ILE A 612 19.48 -13.13 12.64
C ILE A 612 18.80 -11.78 12.81
N LYS A 613 17.60 -11.67 12.26
CA LYS A 613 16.73 -10.49 12.39
C LYS A 613 15.52 -10.84 13.24
N ILE A 614 15.15 -9.93 14.12
CA ILE A 614 14.09 -10.11 15.09
C ILE A 614 12.85 -9.37 14.61
N ILE A 615 11.71 -10.03 14.74
CA ILE A 615 10.41 -9.46 14.40
C ILE A 615 9.93 -8.64 15.59
N LEU A 616 9.78 -7.33 15.39
CA LEU A 616 9.44 -6.37 16.42
C LEU A 616 8.12 -5.67 16.11
N ARG A 617 7.28 -5.53 17.13
CA ARG A 617 6.06 -4.71 17.12
C ARG A 617 6.08 -3.77 18.31
N THR A 618 6.37 -2.50 18.07
CA THR A 618 6.31 -1.48 19.12
C THR A 618 4.88 -1.02 19.35
N SER A 619 4.56 -0.58 20.56
CA SER A 619 3.24 -0.06 20.94
C SER A 619 2.69 1.04 20.03
N ILE A 620 3.56 1.75 19.28
CA ILE A 620 3.18 2.85 18.38
C ILE A 620 3.13 2.48 16.89
N SER A 621 3.55 1.25 16.55
CA SER A 621 3.51 0.70 15.18
C SER A 621 2.14 0.11 14.87
N ASP A 622 1.76 0.03 13.59
CA ASP A 622 0.57 -0.70 13.15
C ASP A 622 0.76 -2.21 13.41
N ILE A 623 -0.22 -2.82 14.08
CA ILE A 623 -0.19 -4.25 14.41
C ILE A 623 -0.10 -5.17 13.18
N HIS A 624 -0.51 -4.73 11.98
CA HIS A 624 -0.39 -5.55 10.77
C HIS A 624 0.90 -5.30 9.98
N ASN A 625 1.74 -4.37 10.44
CA ASN A 625 3.00 -4.01 9.79
C ASN A 625 4.18 -4.15 10.78
N PRO A 626 4.57 -5.39 11.12
CA PRO A 626 5.76 -5.64 11.94
C PRO A 626 7.04 -5.17 11.25
N LEU A 627 8.09 -4.97 12.04
CA LEU A 627 9.40 -4.50 11.59
C LEU A 627 10.48 -5.55 11.86
N LEU A 628 11.52 -5.57 11.02
CA LEU A 628 12.73 -6.34 11.29
C LEU A 628 13.79 -5.44 11.93
N ILE A 629 14.38 -5.94 13.02
CA ILE A 629 15.43 -5.24 13.75
C ILE A 629 16.55 -6.20 14.15
N THR A 630 17.77 -5.69 14.30
CA THR A 630 18.90 -6.50 14.78
C THR A 630 18.86 -6.64 16.30
N TRP A 631 19.41 -7.75 16.82
CA TRP A 631 19.53 -7.95 18.28
C TRP A 631 20.29 -6.82 18.96
N ASN A 632 21.36 -6.32 18.36
CA ASN A 632 22.16 -5.23 18.93
C ASN A 632 21.32 -4.00 19.26
N ARG A 633 20.35 -3.62 18.40
CA ARG A 633 19.46 -2.49 18.68
C ARG A 633 18.51 -2.77 19.84
N ILE A 634 17.96 -3.98 19.92
CA ILE A 634 17.11 -4.39 21.05
C ILE A 634 17.93 -4.38 22.35
N PHE A 635 19.13 -4.97 22.32
CA PHE A 635 20.02 -5.03 23.47
C PHE A 635 20.42 -3.63 23.96
N SER A 636 20.89 -2.75 23.08
CA SER A 636 21.23 -1.36 23.45
C SER A 636 20.02 -0.60 24.00
N SER A 637 18.85 -0.78 23.38
CA SER A 637 17.60 -0.16 23.84
C SER A 637 17.21 -0.60 25.25
N LEU A 638 17.36 -1.89 25.57
CA LEU A 638 17.10 -2.45 26.89
C LEU A 638 18.15 -2.00 27.92
N ALA A 639 19.43 -1.98 27.54
CA ALA A 639 20.52 -1.57 28.41
C ALA A 639 20.41 -0.09 28.82
N HIS A 640 20.09 0.80 27.87
CA HIS A 640 19.86 2.22 28.19
C HIS A 640 18.60 2.42 29.03
N TYR A 641 17.53 1.68 28.76
CA TYR A 641 16.33 1.73 29.60
C TYR A 641 16.65 1.27 31.02
N GLN A 642 17.39 0.17 31.17
CA GLN A 642 17.86 -0.33 32.46
C GLN A 642 18.68 0.74 33.21
N ALA A 643 19.60 1.43 32.53
CA ALA A 643 20.45 2.45 33.14
C ALA A 643 19.66 3.67 33.65
N THR A 644 18.54 4.01 32.99
CA THR A 644 17.70 5.17 33.33
C THR A 644 16.53 4.82 34.24
N HIS A 645 16.18 3.54 34.35
CA HIS A 645 15.07 3.07 35.17
C HIS A 645 15.44 3.06 36.67
N PRO A 646 14.57 3.54 37.59
CA PRO A 646 14.90 3.67 39.02
C PRO A 646 15.41 2.40 39.70
N LEU A 647 14.83 1.25 39.34
CA LEU A 647 15.21 -0.06 39.89
C LEU A 647 16.24 -0.84 39.04
N LYS A 648 16.82 -0.23 38.00
CA LYS A 648 17.79 -0.88 37.09
C LYS A 648 17.34 -2.25 36.57
N ILE A 649 16.07 -2.37 36.22
CA ILE A 649 15.45 -3.65 35.86
C ILE A 649 15.75 -4.01 34.41
N TRP A 650 16.15 -5.26 34.18
CA TRP A 650 16.15 -5.83 32.83
C TRP A 650 14.72 -6.16 32.42
N SER A 651 14.21 -5.45 31.42
CA SER A 651 12.79 -5.38 31.07
C SER A 651 12.35 -6.35 29.97
N LEU A 652 13.13 -7.40 29.65
CA LEU A 652 12.81 -8.35 28.59
C LEU A 652 12.37 -9.72 29.12
N PHE A 653 11.09 -10.06 28.88
CA PHE A 653 10.46 -11.27 29.40
C PHE A 653 9.71 -12.04 28.32
N GLY A 654 9.98 -13.34 28.23
CA GLY A 654 9.20 -14.28 27.43
C GLY A 654 7.92 -14.68 28.15
N ILE A 655 6.79 -14.60 27.45
CA ILE A 655 5.46 -15.01 27.89
C ILE A 655 5.11 -16.34 27.22
N SER A 656 4.74 -17.32 28.05
CA SER A 656 4.15 -18.57 27.58
C SER A 656 2.83 -18.83 28.31
N LYS A 657 1.82 -19.31 27.57
CA LYS A 657 0.54 -19.73 28.15
C LYS A 657 0.80 -20.95 29.03
N ALA A 658 0.41 -20.91 30.30
CA ALA A 658 0.52 -22.08 31.16
C ALA A 658 -0.22 -23.26 30.52
N SER A 659 0.42 -24.42 30.48
CA SER A 659 -0.27 -25.68 30.19
C SER A 659 -1.43 -25.81 31.16
N LYS A 660 -2.66 -26.03 30.68
CA LYS A 660 -3.67 -26.66 31.54
C LYS A 660 -3.03 -27.99 31.97
N LYS A 661 -2.78 -28.14 33.27
CA LYS A 661 -2.49 -29.46 33.83
C LYS A 661 -3.77 -30.27 33.81
#